data_AF-A0A3D9S3N3-F1
#
_entry.id   AF-A0A3D9S3N3-F1
#
_cell.length_a   1.000
_cell.length_b   1.000
_cell.length_c   1.000
_cell.angle_alpha   90.00
_cell.angle_beta   90.00
_cell.angle_gamma   90.00
#
_symmetry.space_group_name_H-M   'P 1'
#
loop_
_entity.id
_entity.type
_entity.pdbx_description
1 polymer ?
#
loop_
_entity_poly.entity_id
_entity_poly.type
_entity_poly.pdbx_seq_one_letter_code
_entity_poly.pdbx_strand_id
1 'polypeptide(L)'
;MTPSGAAAVSKANTSGYKVESPFLNLSEMSSYEQNEAQEAYEFEQMYEQNQYQIEPEAESFESPFVFREFAGESVQSEQASPSAPGHVMQFLSELHDHQFNEALYELYAEAEQFHDEQGFQPTGHFEQLAFEAEQMLDRINQGIGSRNFASMQEGEMEAVIQQFEPETAHLSPQFENFLGKVFNKVKSIAKGAVDLAKKGISMLPIGSILSKLKALVRPLLSKVLRFAISKLPASLQGPARMLQAKFLNEAEAEAFIGELEMEAEAENESEAEQEMETVPDIGRLQHEFDSSIALHAFGAGEFEHEFEQEWGEQENEFEQEDPLQRLHDARETLVRQIGELRDGENPGPVLEQFIPAVLPLLKLGISIIGRPKVVKFLAGCLATLIEPVVKQPLARMLALPMVDIGLKFASLETSAQSEAQAGANAVAAAVEDTVREVAMLPETVLENEELLQGYIQSAFEAASSANFPPAMLRPELRETSGLNGTWMMMPSQSSKKFYKKYSKVIEITLTPQMMKAIHTFGNRPLSDFLRDHQGIVPNKSVKARLHLYEAIMGTTLSRIARMEKHVPGLGVAGKQAWSQLHPLTPESAGILFREPGLGRKASRRFRTFRRKIAAGKRFYYLEIAGARVQVVPKVMPRAVSKPGVVSPTPTSTLTPAPRTRRSNQANVTIDFPRKQVRVFLFVSEADSQQISAKIRQGMPATSAVMVLKSFLKGTIKSAFSGEWRQHVKIVQEYEAQEQFVGGLAKKAGTFLLQKLGENLWIWLEKYLQEYFKTKSAEFAAAAAKDADGVTIMITIMNPPGLGLVQSALKGNMKSMLGGLPSGIPNYSIKVIPGYRFH
;
A
#
# COMPACT_ATOMS: atom_id res chain seq x y z
N MET A 1 -85.45 18.61 33.12
CA MET A 1 -86.11 17.96 31.98
C MET A 1 -85.39 16.64 31.71
N THR A 2 -86.16 15.56 31.88
CA THR A 2 -85.94 14.13 31.51
C THR A 2 -84.59 13.42 31.81
N PRO A 3 -84.61 12.42 32.72
CA PRO A 3 -83.48 11.59 33.16
C PRO A 3 -83.54 10.14 32.62
N SER A 4 -82.51 9.32 32.88
CA SER A 4 -82.54 7.84 33.10
C SER A 4 -81.10 7.32 32.90
N GLY A 5 -80.49 6.39 33.63
CA GLY A 5 -80.92 5.40 34.61
C GLY A 5 -79.66 4.60 35.03
N ALA A 6 -79.79 3.76 36.06
CA ALA A 6 -78.74 3.34 36.98
C ALA A 6 -78.05 1.99 36.66
N ALA A 7 -77.16 1.58 37.60
CA ALA A 7 -76.62 0.23 37.89
C ALA A 7 -75.31 -0.18 37.15
N ALA A 8 -74.32 -0.87 37.72
CA ALA A 8 -74.05 -1.42 39.05
C ALA A 8 -72.54 -1.72 39.23
N VAL A 9 -72.15 -1.87 40.51
CA VAL A 9 -71.02 -2.59 41.14
C VAL A 9 -70.45 -3.74 40.26
N SER A 10 -69.12 -3.97 40.10
CA SER A 10 -68.29 -4.66 41.11
C SER A 10 -66.79 -4.77 40.76
N LYS A 11 -65.98 -4.67 41.83
CA LYS A 11 -64.58 -5.09 42.08
C LYS A 11 -63.87 -5.94 41.02
N ALA A 12 -62.64 -5.54 40.67
CA ALA A 12 -61.58 -6.45 40.22
C ALA A 12 -60.33 -6.29 41.11
N ASN A 13 -59.98 -7.42 41.74
CA ASN A 13 -58.82 -7.65 42.59
C ASN A 13 -57.49 -7.37 41.88
N THR A 14 -56.60 -6.68 42.59
CA THR A 14 -55.15 -6.79 42.43
C THR A 14 -54.68 -8.18 42.85
N SER A 15 -54.36 -9.05 41.89
CA SER A 15 -53.49 -10.22 42.10
C SER A 15 -52.21 -10.02 41.28
N GLY A 16 -51.09 -9.88 41.97
CA GLY A 16 -49.77 -9.75 41.35
C GLY A 16 -49.38 -11.02 40.61
N TYR A 17 -49.06 -10.86 39.33
CA TYR A 17 -48.25 -11.82 38.58
C TYR A 17 -46.86 -11.23 38.40
N LYS A 18 -45.89 -11.88 39.04
CA LYS A 18 -44.45 -11.66 38.88
C LYS A 18 -44.05 -12.35 37.58
N VAL A 19 -43.70 -11.58 36.54
CA VAL A 19 -43.15 -12.14 35.31
C VAL A 19 -41.66 -12.34 35.55
N GLU A 20 -41.24 -13.58 35.79
CA GLU A 20 -39.84 -13.98 35.74
C GLU A 20 -39.40 -13.99 34.27
N SER A 21 -38.42 -13.15 33.94
CA SER A 21 -37.76 -13.12 32.64
C SER A 21 -36.65 -14.17 32.63
N PRO A 22 -36.59 -15.07 31.64
CA PRO A 22 -35.55 -16.10 31.55
C PRO A 22 -34.18 -15.57 31.08
N PHE A 23 -33.99 -14.25 31.00
CA PHE A 23 -32.80 -13.63 30.40
C PHE A 23 -31.89 -12.88 31.38
N LEU A 24 -32.09 -13.03 32.69
CA LEU A 24 -31.23 -12.38 33.70
C LEU A 24 -30.82 -13.37 34.79
N ASN A 25 -30.09 -14.41 34.42
CA ASN A 25 -29.38 -15.27 35.37
C ASN A 25 -27.96 -14.71 35.60
N LEU A 26 -27.86 -13.66 36.42
CA LEU A 26 -26.60 -12.99 36.76
C LEU A 26 -25.63 -13.87 37.59
N SER A 27 -26.04 -15.09 37.97
CA SER A 27 -25.21 -16.05 38.67
C SER A 27 -24.27 -16.86 37.77
N GLU A 28 -24.54 -16.96 36.45
CA GLU A 28 -23.69 -17.73 35.54
C GLU A 28 -22.47 -16.96 35.03
N MET A 29 -22.50 -15.61 34.97
CA MET A 29 -21.31 -14.84 34.58
C MET A 29 -20.21 -14.85 35.65
N SER A 30 -20.56 -15.04 36.94
CA SER A 30 -19.58 -15.11 38.03
C SER A 30 -18.75 -16.39 38.02
N SER A 31 -19.25 -17.49 37.45
CA SER A 31 -18.49 -18.75 37.35
C SER A 31 -17.52 -18.79 36.18
N TYR A 32 -17.77 -18.01 35.12
CA TYR A 32 -16.84 -17.91 33.99
C TYR A 32 -15.59 -17.09 34.33
N GLU A 33 -15.73 -15.96 35.02
CA GLU A 33 -14.59 -15.14 35.46
C GLU A 33 -13.73 -15.85 36.53
N GLN A 34 -14.34 -16.71 37.35
CA GLN A 34 -13.60 -17.52 38.32
C GLN A 34 -12.83 -18.68 37.67
N ASN A 35 -13.37 -19.31 36.63
CA ASN A 35 -12.67 -20.37 35.90
C ASN A 35 -11.50 -19.83 35.08
N GLU A 36 -11.62 -18.67 34.42
CA GLU A 36 -10.49 -18.05 33.70
C GLU A 36 -9.34 -17.64 34.64
N ALA A 37 -9.67 -17.13 35.83
CA ALA A 37 -8.66 -16.78 36.83
C ALA A 37 -7.95 -18.01 37.40
N GLN A 38 -8.65 -19.14 37.50
CA GLN A 38 -8.12 -20.39 38.03
C GLN A 38 -7.28 -21.13 36.97
N GLU A 39 -7.68 -21.12 35.70
CA GLU A 39 -6.87 -21.62 34.58
C GLU A 39 -5.59 -20.79 34.36
N ALA A 40 -5.67 -19.45 34.52
CA ALA A 40 -4.49 -18.60 34.45
C ALA A 40 -3.49 -18.89 35.58
N TYR A 41 -4.00 -19.20 36.79
CA TYR A 41 -3.17 -19.53 37.95
C TYR A 41 -2.54 -20.94 37.84
N GLU A 42 -3.27 -21.92 37.30
CA GLU A 42 -2.73 -23.26 37.02
C GLU A 42 -1.69 -23.23 35.89
N PHE A 43 -1.88 -22.38 34.88
CA PHE A 43 -0.90 -22.19 33.81
C PHE A 43 0.40 -21.53 34.30
N GLU A 44 0.32 -20.54 35.21
CA GLU A 44 1.50 -19.94 35.86
C GLU A 44 2.25 -20.95 36.74
N GLN A 45 1.54 -21.77 37.53
CA GLN A 45 2.19 -22.82 38.33
C GLN A 45 2.86 -23.90 37.49
N MET A 46 2.25 -24.28 36.36
CA MET A 46 2.85 -25.25 35.42
C MET A 46 4.13 -24.69 34.77
N TYR A 47 4.20 -23.37 34.56
CA TYR A 47 5.39 -22.69 34.04
C TYR A 47 6.51 -22.59 35.07
N GLU A 48 6.18 -22.31 36.34
CA GLU A 48 7.16 -22.23 37.43
C GLU A 48 7.72 -23.62 37.80
N GLN A 49 6.92 -24.69 37.71
CA GLN A 49 7.40 -26.06 37.96
C GLN A 49 8.35 -26.59 36.88
N ASN A 50 8.22 -26.14 35.63
CA ASN A 50 9.08 -26.57 34.53
C ASN A 50 10.41 -25.77 34.41
N GLN A 51 10.63 -24.73 35.23
CA GLN A 51 11.88 -23.96 35.22
C GLN A 51 13.00 -24.54 36.10
N TYR A 52 12.72 -25.58 36.89
CA TYR A 52 13.71 -26.21 37.78
C TYR A 52 13.93 -27.69 37.47
N GLN A 53 14.21 -28.03 36.21
CA GLN A 53 14.76 -29.36 35.87
C GLN A 53 15.39 -29.39 34.46
N ILE A 54 16.36 -28.50 34.19
CA ILE A 54 17.31 -28.70 33.08
C ILE A 54 18.70 -28.31 33.58
N GLU A 55 19.41 -29.28 34.18
CA GLU A 55 20.86 -29.22 34.31
C GLU A 55 21.48 -29.50 32.93
N PRO A 56 22.43 -28.68 32.43
CA PRO A 56 23.16 -29.02 31.22
C PRO A 56 24.37 -29.89 31.59
N GLU A 57 24.25 -31.21 31.38
CA GLU A 57 25.43 -32.06 31.20
C GLU A 57 26.13 -31.65 29.90
N ALA A 58 27.37 -31.20 30.04
CA ALA A 58 28.23 -30.82 28.94
C ALA A 58 28.84 -32.08 28.32
N GLU A 59 28.21 -32.61 27.28
CA GLU A 59 28.87 -33.52 26.33
C GLU A 59 29.31 -32.73 25.09
N SER A 60 30.63 -32.65 24.92
CA SER A 60 31.32 -32.09 23.79
C SER A 60 31.09 -32.93 22.53
N PHE A 61 30.24 -32.45 21.62
CA PHE A 61 30.29 -32.86 20.22
C PHE A 61 31.29 -31.97 19.48
N GLU A 62 32.51 -32.48 19.29
CA GLU A 62 33.48 -31.95 18.34
C GLU A 62 32.95 -32.17 16.91
N SER A 63 32.74 -31.08 16.19
CA SER A 63 32.50 -31.09 14.73
C SER A 63 33.84 -31.30 14.00
N PRO A 64 33.91 -32.16 12.97
CA PRO A 64 35.16 -32.49 12.27
C PRO A 64 35.59 -31.47 11.21
N PHE A 65 34.94 -30.30 11.11
CA PHE A 65 35.31 -29.26 10.16
C PHE A 65 36.24 -28.22 10.80
N VAL A 66 37.54 -28.55 10.85
CA VAL A 66 38.62 -27.62 11.19
C VAL A 66 39.05 -26.88 9.92
N PHE A 67 38.63 -25.62 9.77
CA PHE A 67 39.37 -24.66 8.96
C PHE A 67 40.38 -23.94 9.86
N ARG A 68 41.65 -24.25 9.61
CA ARG A 68 42.82 -23.72 10.30
C ARG A 68 43.26 -22.47 9.54
N GLU A 69 42.84 -21.30 10.01
CA GLU A 69 43.43 -20.03 9.57
C GLU A 69 44.33 -19.43 10.66
N PHE A 70 45.43 -18.87 10.18
CA PHE A 70 46.62 -18.49 10.92
C PHE A 70 46.35 -17.36 11.93
N ALA A 71 46.76 -17.59 13.18
CA ALA A 71 46.95 -16.54 14.16
C ALA A 71 48.43 -16.11 14.20
N GLY A 72 48.67 -14.82 13.99
CA GLY A 72 49.92 -14.08 14.17
C GLY A 72 49.78 -12.79 13.35
N GLU A 73 49.82 -11.57 13.87
CA GLU A 73 50.44 -11.02 15.06
C GLU A 73 49.54 -9.93 15.66
N SER A 74 49.76 -9.64 16.94
CA SER A 74 49.18 -8.51 17.67
C SER A 74 49.46 -7.16 16.97
N VAL A 75 48.40 -6.47 16.55
CA VAL A 75 48.47 -5.03 16.25
C VAL A 75 47.68 -4.26 17.31
N GLN A 76 48.38 -3.31 17.91
CA GLN A 76 47.90 -2.35 18.88
C GLN A 76 46.69 -1.58 18.34
N SER A 77 45.87 -1.10 19.27
CA SER A 77 44.74 -0.22 19.04
C SER A 77 45.06 0.97 18.13
N GLU A 78 44.81 0.82 16.84
CA GLU A 78 44.53 1.94 15.94
C GLU A 78 43.02 2.19 15.92
N GLN A 79 42.66 3.47 16.02
CA GLN A 79 41.28 3.94 15.92
C GLN A 79 40.65 3.35 14.65
N ALA A 80 39.66 2.49 14.82
CA ALA A 80 38.87 1.97 13.71
C ALA A 80 38.21 3.16 12.97
N SER A 81 38.75 3.50 11.81
CA SER A 81 38.03 4.31 10.83
C SER A 81 36.71 3.59 10.51
N PRO A 82 35.59 4.32 10.37
CA PRO A 82 34.29 3.71 10.09
C PRO A 82 34.35 2.88 8.80
N SER A 83 33.90 1.63 8.87
CA SER A 83 33.92 0.70 7.75
C SER A 83 33.03 1.20 6.60
N ALA A 84 33.52 1.08 5.36
CA ALA A 84 32.83 1.50 4.13
C ALA A 84 31.34 1.11 4.00
N PRO A 85 30.85 -0.06 4.47
CA PRO A 85 29.44 -0.46 4.36
C PRO A 85 28.45 0.44 5.14
N GLY A 86 28.85 1.01 6.28
CA GLY A 86 27.98 1.87 7.07
C GLY A 86 27.66 3.20 6.40
N HIS A 87 28.57 3.69 5.55
CA HIS A 87 28.38 4.89 4.76
C HIS A 87 27.46 4.66 3.56
N VAL A 88 27.51 3.47 2.96
CA VAL A 88 26.60 3.03 1.88
C VAL A 88 25.15 3.02 2.40
N MET A 89 24.87 2.41 3.56
CA MET A 89 23.51 2.34 4.09
C MET A 89 22.96 3.71 4.53
N GLN A 90 23.82 4.58 5.08
CA GLN A 90 23.43 5.96 5.37
C GLN A 90 23.02 6.69 4.09
N PHE A 91 23.84 6.57 3.03
CA PHE A 91 23.58 7.18 1.74
C PHE A 91 22.30 6.61 1.09
N LEU A 92 22.10 5.29 1.08
CA LEU A 92 20.87 4.63 0.63
C LEU A 92 19.63 5.17 1.34
N SER A 93 19.74 5.33 2.65
CA SER A 93 18.66 5.89 3.43
C SER A 93 18.33 7.31 2.92
N GLU A 94 19.34 8.17 2.71
CA GLU A 94 19.22 9.55 2.23
C GLU A 94 18.65 9.64 0.82
N LEU A 95 18.95 8.65 -0.02
CA LEU A 95 18.34 8.50 -1.34
C LEU A 95 16.84 8.19 -1.22
N HIS A 96 16.43 7.28 -0.36
CA HIS A 96 15.05 6.81 -0.30
C HIS A 96 14.02 7.94 -0.07
N ASP A 97 13.09 8.13 -1.02
CA ASP A 97 12.03 9.15 -1.01
C ASP A 97 10.64 8.54 -1.30
N HIS A 98 9.72 8.56 -0.33
CA HIS A 98 8.35 8.06 -0.52
C HIS A 98 7.56 8.79 -1.63
N GLN A 99 7.94 10.03 -1.95
CA GLN A 99 7.32 10.77 -3.04
C GLN A 99 7.83 10.33 -4.42
N PHE A 100 9.01 9.69 -4.50
CA PHE A 100 9.51 9.10 -5.74
C PHE A 100 8.74 7.82 -6.07
N ASN A 101 8.54 6.93 -5.08
CA ASN A 101 7.61 5.80 -5.18
C ASN A 101 6.21 6.21 -5.66
N GLU A 102 5.74 7.39 -5.25
CA GLU A 102 4.47 7.93 -5.75
C GLU A 102 4.50 8.27 -7.23
N ALA A 103 5.56 8.91 -7.69
CA ALA A 103 5.74 9.24 -9.10
C ALA A 103 5.90 7.98 -9.96
N LEU A 104 6.62 6.96 -9.47
CA LEU A 104 6.73 5.66 -10.15
C LEU A 104 5.38 4.98 -10.35
N TYR A 105 4.51 5.02 -9.33
CA TYR A 105 3.14 4.51 -9.45
C TYR A 105 2.29 5.29 -10.45
N GLU A 106 2.44 6.62 -10.50
CA GLU A 106 1.73 7.46 -11.47
C GLU A 106 2.22 7.22 -12.91
N LEU A 107 3.52 7.01 -13.10
CA LEU A 107 4.10 6.61 -14.39
C LEU A 107 3.60 5.22 -14.82
N TYR A 108 3.56 4.27 -13.89
CA TYR A 108 3.00 2.95 -14.16
C TYR A 108 1.55 3.04 -14.64
N ALA A 109 0.72 3.84 -13.95
CA ALA A 109 -0.68 4.04 -14.32
C ALA A 109 -0.84 4.72 -15.70
N GLU A 110 0.08 5.62 -16.06
CA GLU A 110 0.15 6.24 -17.39
C GLU A 110 0.55 5.22 -18.46
N ALA A 111 1.55 4.38 -18.19
CA ALA A 111 1.96 3.32 -19.11
C ALA A 111 0.81 2.32 -19.37
N GLU A 112 0.08 1.92 -18.32
CA GLU A 112 -1.13 1.11 -18.46
C GLU A 112 -2.20 1.81 -19.33
N GLN A 113 -2.33 3.13 -19.25
CA GLN A 113 -3.33 3.88 -20.02
C GLN A 113 -2.97 3.91 -21.50
N PHE A 114 -1.73 4.29 -21.81
CA PHE A 114 -1.26 4.35 -23.19
C PHE A 114 -1.39 3.00 -23.89
N HIS A 115 -1.09 1.91 -23.18
CA HIS A 115 -1.28 0.57 -23.69
C HIS A 115 -2.74 0.27 -24.05
N ASP A 116 -3.68 0.53 -23.13
CA ASP A 116 -5.09 0.21 -23.33
C ASP A 116 -5.73 1.03 -24.47
N GLU A 117 -5.25 2.26 -24.72
CA GLU A 117 -5.86 3.20 -25.68
C GLU A 117 -5.31 3.11 -27.11
N GLN A 118 -4.01 2.87 -27.29
CA GLN A 118 -3.37 3.01 -28.62
C GLN A 118 -2.86 1.68 -29.21
N GLY A 119 -2.92 0.58 -28.46
CA GLY A 119 -2.11 -0.60 -28.81
C GLY A 119 -0.61 -0.27 -28.71
N PHE A 120 0.25 -1.28 -28.78
CA PHE A 120 1.67 -1.11 -28.42
C PHE A 120 2.48 -0.29 -29.44
N GLN A 121 2.54 1.04 -29.24
CA GLN A 121 3.60 1.93 -29.75
C GLN A 121 4.04 2.96 -28.69
N PRO A 122 4.52 2.54 -27.50
CA PRO A 122 4.84 3.43 -26.39
C PRO A 122 6.11 4.29 -26.59
N THR A 123 6.87 4.05 -27.66
CA THR A 123 8.22 4.62 -27.85
C THR A 123 8.23 6.14 -27.86
N GLY A 124 7.36 6.79 -28.65
CA GLY A 124 7.37 8.25 -28.75
C GLY A 124 7.05 8.98 -27.45
N HIS A 125 6.10 8.45 -26.66
CA HIS A 125 5.60 9.14 -25.46
C HIS A 125 6.62 9.12 -24.31
N PHE A 126 7.17 7.95 -23.98
CA PHE A 126 8.13 7.82 -22.88
C PHE A 126 9.56 8.21 -23.28
N GLU A 127 9.89 8.21 -24.57
CA GLU A 127 11.18 8.72 -25.04
C GLU A 127 11.30 10.23 -24.87
N GLN A 128 10.17 10.97 -24.98
CA GLN A 128 10.14 12.39 -24.62
C GLN A 128 10.51 12.59 -23.14
N LEU A 129 9.98 11.75 -22.23
CA LEU A 129 10.31 11.82 -20.81
C LEU A 129 11.79 11.49 -20.56
N ALA A 130 12.30 10.43 -21.18
CA ALA A 130 13.70 10.01 -21.05
C ALA A 130 14.64 11.12 -21.53
N PHE A 131 14.37 11.70 -22.70
CA PHE A 131 15.15 12.78 -23.28
C PHE A 131 15.17 14.03 -22.39
N GLU A 132 14.02 14.45 -21.85
CA GLU A 132 13.94 15.60 -20.93
C GLU A 132 14.68 15.36 -19.61
N ALA A 133 14.59 14.15 -19.06
CA ALA A 133 15.35 13.74 -17.88
C ALA A 133 16.86 13.76 -18.14
N GLU A 134 17.30 13.23 -19.28
CA GLU A 134 18.71 13.21 -19.70
C GLU A 134 19.24 14.63 -19.90
N GLN A 135 18.50 15.50 -20.60
CA GLN A 135 18.86 16.90 -20.79
C GLN A 135 18.93 17.67 -19.47
N MET A 136 18.00 17.43 -18.54
CA MET A 136 18.04 18.01 -17.21
C MET A 136 19.34 17.60 -16.49
N LEU A 137 19.67 16.32 -16.50
CA LEU A 137 20.89 15.80 -15.86
C LEU A 137 22.16 16.30 -16.54
N ASP A 138 22.17 16.46 -17.87
CA ASP A 138 23.30 17.05 -18.61
C ASP A 138 23.50 18.53 -18.25
N ARG A 139 22.43 19.32 -18.19
CA ARG A 139 22.50 20.73 -17.78
C ARG A 139 23.04 20.87 -16.36
N ILE A 140 22.58 20.02 -15.45
CA ILE A 140 23.08 19.98 -14.08
C ILE A 140 24.55 19.55 -14.07
N ASN A 141 24.92 18.49 -14.78
CA ASN A 141 26.29 17.99 -14.80
C ASN A 141 27.27 19.01 -15.41
N GLN A 142 26.89 19.74 -16.46
CA GLN A 142 27.70 20.83 -17.03
C GLN A 142 27.80 22.03 -16.06
N GLY A 143 26.68 22.39 -15.41
CA GLY A 143 26.64 23.43 -14.39
C GLY A 143 27.46 23.11 -13.15
N ILE A 144 27.57 21.82 -12.81
CA ILE A 144 28.30 21.31 -11.65
C ILE A 144 29.78 21.05 -12.00
N GLY A 145 30.09 20.46 -13.16
CA GLY A 145 31.47 20.15 -13.56
C GLY A 145 32.38 21.37 -13.66
N SER A 146 31.81 22.57 -13.80
CA SER A 146 32.54 23.84 -13.86
C SER A 146 32.82 24.49 -12.49
N ARG A 147 32.33 23.92 -11.37
CA ARG A 147 32.44 24.52 -10.03
C ARG A 147 33.04 23.54 -9.02
N ASN A 148 33.84 24.06 -8.10
CA ASN A 148 34.41 23.25 -7.02
C ASN A 148 33.42 23.11 -5.86
N PHE A 149 32.64 22.02 -5.86
CA PHE A 149 31.63 21.76 -4.83
C PHE A 149 32.20 21.40 -3.46
N ALA A 150 33.49 21.05 -3.40
CA ALA A 150 34.21 20.74 -2.17
C ALA A 150 34.12 21.86 -1.12
N SER A 151 34.08 23.09 -1.61
CA SER A 151 34.16 24.30 -0.79
C SER A 151 32.83 25.04 -0.68
N MET A 152 31.77 24.55 -1.33
CA MET A 152 30.46 25.21 -1.32
C MET A 152 29.68 24.80 -0.07
N GLN A 153 28.98 25.77 0.53
CA GLN A 153 28.05 25.46 1.61
C GLN A 153 26.81 24.73 1.06
N GLU A 154 26.19 23.89 1.89
CA GLU A 154 25.00 23.11 1.51
C GLU A 154 23.87 23.97 0.90
N GLY A 155 23.64 25.16 1.44
CA GLY A 155 22.65 26.11 0.93
C GLY A 155 23.03 26.76 -0.42
N GLU A 156 24.33 26.95 -0.68
CA GLU A 156 24.82 27.46 -1.97
C GLU A 156 24.67 26.40 -3.05
N MET A 157 25.03 25.15 -2.74
CA MET A 157 24.83 24.01 -3.63
C MET A 157 23.35 23.82 -4.00
N GLU A 158 22.45 23.87 -3.02
CA GLU A 158 21.01 23.77 -3.27
C GLU A 158 20.51 24.92 -4.16
N ALA A 159 20.97 26.15 -3.92
CA ALA A 159 20.63 27.32 -4.74
C ALA A 159 21.14 27.22 -6.18
N VAL A 160 22.30 26.61 -6.39
CA VAL A 160 22.85 26.35 -7.74
C VAL A 160 22.05 25.29 -8.46
N ILE A 161 21.73 24.17 -7.79
CA ILE A 161 20.92 23.10 -8.38
C ILE A 161 19.52 23.64 -8.73
N GLN A 162 18.93 24.49 -7.89
CA GLN A 162 17.61 25.11 -8.12
C GLN A 162 17.52 25.90 -9.44
N GLN A 163 18.63 26.41 -9.97
CA GLN A 163 18.66 27.14 -11.25
C GLN A 163 18.37 26.23 -12.46
N PHE A 164 18.52 24.92 -12.28
CA PHE A 164 18.30 23.90 -13.30
C PHE A 164 16.99 23.14 -13.09
N GLU A 165 16.03 23.71 -12.34
CA GLU A 165 14.69 23.11 -12.21
C GLU A 165 14.08 22.89 -13.61
N PRO A 166 13.55 21.69 -13.91
CA PRO A 166 13.11 21.36 -15.26
C PRO A 166 11.93 22.26 -15.69
N GLU A 167 12.00 22.74 -16.94
CA GLU A 167 10.86 23.38 -17.60
C GLU A 167 9.97 22.29 -18.19
N THR A 168 8.82 22.04 -17.56
CA THR A 168 7.99 20.86 -17.85
C THR A 168 6.67 21.18 -18.57
N ALA A 169 6.47 22.43 -19.00
CA ALA A 169 5.16 22.95 -19.39
C ALA A 169 4.48 22.25 -20.60
N HIS A 170 5.23 21.42 -21.34
CA HIS A 170 4.79 20.65 -22.50
C HIS A 170 4.58 19.15 -22.20
N LEU A 171 4.82 18.68 -20.97
CA LEU A 171 4.72 17.28 -20.58
C LEU A 171 3.38 16.97 -19.88
N SER A 172 3.04 15.68 -19.78
CA SER A 172 1.90 15.25 -18.97
C SER A 172 2.15 15.55 -17.48
N PRO A 173 1.10 15.80 -16.66
CA PRO A 173 1.27 16.08 -15.24
C PRO A 173 2.06 15.01 -14.47
N GLN A 174 1.94 13.74 -14.87
CA GLN A 174 2.66 12.60 -14.31
C GLN A 174 4.16 12.66 -14.64
N PHE A 175 4.50 13.02 -15.89
CA PHE A 175 5.87 13.26 -16.33
C PHE A 175 6.51 14.43 -15.59
N GLU A 176 5.79 15.55 -15.43
CA GLU A 176 6.27 16.69 -14.64
C GLU A 176 6.57 16.28 -13.19
N ASN A 177 5.68 15.48 -12.58
CA ASN A 177 5.86 15.00 -11.22
C ASN A 177 7.09 14.11 -11.13
N PHE A 178 7.26 13.15 -12.05
CA PHE A 178 8.43 12.27 -12.09
C PHE A 178 9.74 13.04 -12.24
N LEU A 179 9.85 13.94 -13.22
CA LEU A 179 11.06 14.76 -13.40
C LEU A 179 11.37 15.59 -12.16
N GLY A 180 10.33 16.17 -11.53
CA GLY A 180 10.49 16.88 -10.26
C GLY A 180 11.03 15.99 -9.13
N LYS A 181 10.69 14.69 -9.10
CA LYS A 181 11.24 13.75 -8.12
C LYS A 181 12.65 13.27 -8.46
N VAL A 182 12.97 13.05 -9.74
CA VAL A 182 14.35 12.79 -10.17
C VAL A 182 15.25 13.98 -9.81
N PHE A 183 14.78 15.20 -10.02
CA PHE A 183 15.48 16.41 -9.59
C PHE A 183 15.69 16.48 -8.07
N ASN A 184 14.68 16.08 -7.28
CA ASN A 184 14.86 15.95 -5.83
C ASN A 184 15.89 14.86 -5.47
N LYS A 185 15.97 13.78 -6.25
CA LYS A 185 16.99 12.75 -6.06
C LYS A 185 18.39 13.30 -6.25
N VAL A 186 18.59 14.10 -7.29
CA VAL A 186 19.85 14.82 -7.54
C VAL A 186 20.23 15.68 -6.33
N LYS A 187 19.28 16.41 -5.75
CA LYS A 187 19.52 17.17 -4.51
C LYS A 187 19.91 16.29 -3.34
N SER A 188 19.24 15.15 -3.15
CA SER A 188 19.57 14.19 -2.10
C SER A 188 20.98 13.61 -2.27
N ILE A 189 21.38 13.27 -3.50
CA ILE A 189 22.75 12.82 -3.83
C ILE A 189 23.77 13.89 -3.45
N ALA A 190 23.52 15.13 -3.88
CA ALA A 190 24.42 16.25 -3.63
C ALA A 190 24.57 16.52 -2.12
N LYS A 191 23.45 16.50 -1.38
CA LYS A 191 23.42 16.63 0.07
C LYS A 191 24.17 15.48 0.77
N GLY A 192 23.94 14.24 0.33
CA GLY A 192 24.61 13.08 0.90
C GLY A 192 26.12 13.10 0.66
N ALA A 193 26.57 13.47 -0.54
CA ALA A 193 27.99 13.65 -0.83
C ALA A 193 28.65 14.71 0.07
N VAL A 194 27.98 15.83 0.34
CA VAL A 194 28.45 16.86 1.27
C VAL A 194 28.49 16.34 2.71
N ASP A 195 27.45 15.64 3.17
CA ASP A 195 27.39 15.07 4.51
C ASP A 195 28.45 13.99 4.74
N LEU A 196 28.84 13.24 3.71
CA LEU A 196 29.94 12.28 3.74
C LEU A 196 31.31 12.97 3.73
N ALA A 197 31.50 14.00 2.91
CA ALA A 197 32.74 14.79 2.88
C ALA A 197 33.00 15.50 4.23
N LYS A 198 31.96 16.07 4.86
CA LYS A 198 32.03 16.64 6.23
C LYS A 198 32.46 15.61 7.28
N LYS A 199 32.24 14.32 7.03
CA LYS A 199 32.64 13.21 7.91
C LYS A 199 34.04 12.66 7.59
N GLY A 200 34.79 13.29 6.68
CA GLY A 200 36.17 12.92 6.35
C GLY A 200 36.30 11.78 5.33
N ILE A 201 35.20 11.41 4.65
CA ILE A 201 35.21 10.40 3.58
C ILE A 201 35.68 11.08 2.29
N SER A 202 36.39 10.34 1.43
CA SER A 202 36.81 10.82 0.12
C SER A 202 35.62 11.40 -0.65
N MET A 203 35.87 12.52 -1.33
CA MET A 203 34.82 13.26 -2.01
C MET A 203 34.22 12.41 -3.13
N LEU A 204 32.94 12.10 -3.00
CA LEU A 204 32.20 11.43 -4.06
C LEU A 204 32.22 12.31 -5.32
N PRO A 205 32.67 11.80 -6.48
CA PRO A 205 32.67 12.55 -7.73
C PRO A 205 31.22 12.72 -8.21
N ILE A 206 30.54 13.78 -7.76
CA ILE A 206 29.13 14.05 -8.07
C ILE A 206 28.86 13.99 -9.58
N GLY A 207 29.79 14.48 -10.42
CA GLY A 207 29.65 14.40 -11.87
C GLY A 207 29.62 12.96 -12.42
N SER A 208 30.39 12.05 -11.82
CA SER A 208 30.34 10.61 -12.15
C SER A 208 29.00 10.01 -11.74
N ILE A 209 28.53 10.30 -10.53
CA ILE A 209 27.23 9.81 -10.04
C ILE A 209 26.08 10.34 -10.90
N LEU A 210 26.10 11.62 -11.31
CA LEU A 210 25.09 12.19 -12.20
C LEU A 210 25.13 11.58 -13.60
N SER A 211 26.32 11.29 -14.13
CA SER A 211 26.46 10.58 -15.41
C SER A 211 25.87 9.18 -15.37
N LYS A 212 25.98 8.48 -14.24
CA LYS A 212 25.33 7.18 -14.02
C LYS A 212 23.85 7.31 -13.72
N LEU A 213 23.41 8.31 -12.97
CA LEU A 213 22.00 8.61 -12.78
C LEU A 213 21.32 8.79 -14.14
N LYS A 214 21.98 9.53 -15.05
CA LYS A 214 21.55 9.67 -16.45
C LYS A 214 21.45 8.31 -17.14
N ALA A 215 22.49 7.48 -17.01
CA ALA A 215 22.48 6.11 -17.56
C ALA A 215 21.39 5.21 -16.96
N LEU A 216 20.95 5.45 -15.71
CA LEU A 216 19.91 4.68 -15.02
C LEU A 216 18.48 5.16 -15.30
N VAL A 217 18.28 6.37 -15.83
CA VAL A 217 16.94 6.89 -16.16
C VAL A 217 16.25 6.01 -17.20
N ARG A 218 16.95 5.68 -18.31
CA ARG A 218 16.38 4.83 -19.38
C ARG A 218 16.05 3.42 -18.86
N PRO A 219 16.95 2.71 -18.15
CA PRO A 219 16.63 1.45 -17.49
C PRO A 219 15.43 1.54 -16.55
N LEU A 220 15.35 2.56 -15.70
CA LEU A 220 14.21 2.72 -14.78
C LEU A 220 12.89 2.92 -15.53
N LEU A 221 12.85 3.80 -16.54
CA LEU A 221 11.67 4.00 -17.38
C LEU A 221 11.31 2.74 -18.15
N SER A 222 12.32 2.05 -18.68
CA SER A 222 12.17 0.74 -19.33
C SER A 222 11.63 -0.31 -18.35
N LYS A 223 12.05 -0.32 -17.08
CA LYS A 223 11.51 -1.20 -16.03
C LYS A 223 10.08 -0.85 -15.66
N VAL A 224 9.73 0.43 -15.50
CA VAL A 224 8.34 0.85 -15.26
C VAL A 224 7.45 0.45 -16.45
N LEU A 225 7.95 0.64 -17.67
CA LEU A 225 7.31 0.18 -18.89
C LEU A 225 7.21 -1.34 -18.89
N ARG A 226 8.29 -2.09 -18.68
CA ARG A 226 8.32 -3.56 -18.59
C ARG A 226 7.43 -4.10 -17.48
N PHE A 227 7.26 -3.38 -16.38
CA PHE A 227 6.34 -3.73 -15.31
C PHE A 227 4.88 -3.53 -15.74
N ALA A 228 4.60 -2.49 -16.54
CA ALA A 228 3.33 -2.31 -17.23
C ALA A 228 3.13 -3.24 -18.45
N ILE A 229 4.23 -3.72 -19.07
CA ILE A 229 4.32 -4.43 -20.36
C ILE A 229 4.51 -5.95 -20.20
N SER A 230 5.06 -6.44 -19.09
CA SER A 230 5.11 -7.88 -18.74
C SER A 230 3.71 -8.46 -18.54
N LYS A 231 2.68 -7.66 -18.81
CA LYS A 231 1.27 -7.98 -18.87
C LYS A 231 0.70 -7.98 -20.31
N LEU A 232 1.55 -8.12 -21.35
CA LEU A 232 1.20 -8.04 -22.79
C LEU A 232 0.94 -9.40 -23.49
N PRO A 233 0.12 -9.44 -24.57
CA PRO A 233 -0.07 -10.59 -25.45
C PRO A 233 1.18 -11.02 -26.25
N ALA A 234 1.34 -12.32 -26.50
CA ALA A 234 2.49 -12.95 -27.16
C ALA A 234 2.82 -12.36 -28.55
N SER A 235 1.82 -11.91 -29.30
CA SER A 235 1.98 -11.34 -30.65
C SER A 235 2.78 -10.03 -30.70
N LEU A 236 2.95 -9.35 -29.56
CA LEU A 236 3.63 -8.05 -29.45
C LEU A 236 4.90 -8.10 -28.59
N GLN A 237 5.23 -9.27 -28.03
CA GLN A 237 6.45 -9.47 -27.25
C GLN A 237 7.71 -9.37 -28.12
N GLY A 238 7.66 -9.82 -29.38
CA GLY A 238 8.77 -9.67 -30.34
C GLY A 238 9.16 -8.20 -30.59
N PRO A 239 8.21 -7.32 -30.95
CA PRO A 239 8.45 -5.87 -31.05
C PRO A 239 8.90 -5.21 -29.74
N ALA A 240 8.36 -5.63 -28.58
CA ALA A 240 8.81 -5.13 -27.28
C ALA A 240 10.25 -5.55 -26.92
N ARG A 241 10.66 -6.77 -27.29
CA ARG A 241 12.03 -7.28 -27.16
C ARG A 241 12.99 -6.58 -28.12
N MET A 242 12.56 -6.24 -29.35
CA MET A 242 13.33 -5.41 -30.28
C MET A 242 13.53 -3.97 -29.79
N LEU A 243 12.61 -3.45 -28.96
CA LEU A 243 12.80 -2.17 -28.28
C LEU A 243 13.75 -2.32 -27.10
N GLN A 244 13.59 -3.36 -26.29
CA GLN A 244 14.49 -3.67 -25.18
C GLN A 244 15.95 -3.80 -25.63
N ALA A 245 16.21 -4.52 -26.74
CA ALA A 245 17.53 -4.67 -27.36
C ALA A 245 18.09 -3.37 -27.98
N LYS A 246 17.26 -2.35 -28.19
CA LYS A 246 17.69 -0.99 -28.59
C LYS A 246 17.97 -0.07 -27.39
N PHE A 247 17.50 -0.43 -26.19
CA PHE A 247 17.63 0.35 -24.97
C PHE A 247 18.65 -0.22 -23.96
N LEU A 248 19.00 -1.51 -24.08
CA LEU A 248 19.97 -2.23 -23.25
C LEU A 248 20.92 -3.02 -24.17
N ASN A 249 22.19 -3.15 -23.77
CA ASN A 249 23.05 -4.20 -24.35
C ASN A 249 22.48 -5.58 -23.92
N GLU A 250 22.51 -6.56 -24.82
CA GLU A 250 21.81 -7.86 -24.69
C GLU A 250 22.05 -8.58 -23.35
N ALA A 251 23.25 -8.47 -22.76
CA ALA A 251 23.60 -9.09 -21.49
C ALA A 251 22.84 -8.55 -20.25
N GLU A 252 22.45 -7.27 -20.25
CA GLU A 252 21.78 -6.62 -19.08
C GLU A 252 20.27 -6.92 -19.03
N ALA A 253 19.70 -7.37 -20.15
CA ALA A 253 18.28 -7.70 -20.27
C ALA A 253 17.95 -9.12 -19.76
N GLU A 254 18.95 -10.01 -19.78
CA GLU A 254 18.88 -11.44 -19.47
C GLU A 254 19.02 -11.71 -17.96
N ALA A 255 19.87 -10.95 -17.26
CA ALA A 255 20.02 -10.96 -15.80
C ALA A 255 18.71 -10.65 -15.02
N PHE A 256 17.78 -9.92 -15.64
CA PHE A 256 16.56 -9.40 -15.00
C PHE A 256 15.39 -10.40 -14.95
N ILE A 257 15.38 -11.46 -15.78
CA ILE A 257 14.24 -12.40 -15.79
C ILE A 257 14.35 -13.38 -14.61
N GLY A 258 15.56 -13.83 -14.26
CA GLY A 258 15.80 -14.68 -13.09
C GLY A 258 15.47 -14.00 -11.76
N GLU A 259 15.66 -12.67 -11.68
CA GLU A 259 15.37 -11.84 -10.50
C GLU A 259 13.89 -11.88 -10.07
N LEU A 260 12.95 -12.01 -11.03
CA LEU A 260 11.51 -12.02 -10.76
C LEU A 260 11.00 -13.35 -10.19
N GLU A 261 11.73 -14.44 -10.42
CA GLU A 261 11.32 -15.80 -10.03
C GLU A 261 11.98 -16.23 -8.71
N MET A 262 13.24 -15.86 -8.46
CA MET A 262 13.96 -16.23 -7.23
C MET A 262 13.46 -15.51 -5.96
N GLU A 263 13.02 -14.24 -6.05
CA GLU A 263 12.50 -13.52 -4.88
C GLU A 263 11.04 -13.85 -4.54
N ALA A 264 10.31 -14.47 -5.46
CA ALA A 264 8.96 -14.94 -5.18
C ALA A 264 8.96 -16.14 -4.20
N GLU A 265 10.09 -16.83 -4.08
CA GLU A 265 10.29 -17.99 -3.20
C GLU A 265 10.87 -17.58 -1.82
N ALA A 266 11.61 -16.46 -1.74
CA ALA A 266 12.26 -15.99 -0.49
C ALA A 266 11.33 -15.23 0.49
N GLU A 267 10.13 -14.81 0.07
CA GLU A 267 9.18 -14.07 0.92
C GLU A 267 8.17 -14.97 1.68
N ASN A 268 8.34 -16.29 1.67
CA ASN A 268 7.33 -17.25 2.12
C ASN A 268 7.25 -17.51 3.64
N GLU A 269 7.75 -16.62 4.50
CA GLU A 269 7.71 -16.85 5.96
C GLU A 269 7.00 -15.74 6.74
N SER A 270 5.66 -15.77 6.66
CA SER A 270 4.83 -15.67 7.86
C SER A 270 3.47 -16.33 7.60
N GLU A 271 3.18 -17.44 8.28
CA GLU A 271 1.94 -18.24 8.19
C GLU A 271 0.65 -17.50 8.61
N ALA A 272 0.69 -16.19 8.84
CA ALA A 272 -0.47 -15.40 9.25
C ALA A 272 -0.97 -14.53 8.08
N GLU A 273 -2.05 -14.97 7.44
CA GLU A 273 -2.83 -14.27 6.41
C GLU A 273 -2.13 -14.11 5.04
N GLN A 274 -2.08 -15.20 4.26
CA GLN A 274 -1.67 -15.24 2.84
C GLN A 274 -2.67 -14.50 1.94
N GLU A 275 -2.70 -13.18 2.04
CA GLU A 275 -3.45 -12.32 1.12
C GLU A 275 -2.62 -12.00 -0.15
N MET A 276 -3.19 -12.18 -1.34
CA MET A 276 -2.47 -12.00 -2.62
C MET A 276 -2.55 -10.56 -3.11
N GLU A 277 -1.39 -9.93 -3.36
CA GLU A 277 -1.31 -8.62 -4.01
C GLU A 277 -1.87 -8.69 -5.44
N THR A 278 -2.60 -7.66 -5.87
CA THR A 278 -3.17 -7.63 -7.24
C THR A 278 -2.15 -7.34 -8.32
N VAL A 279 -1.09 -6.62 -7.95
CA VAL A 279 0.04 -6.18 -8.78
C VAL A 279 1.29 -6.21 -7.89
N PRO A 280 2.47 -6.61 -8.40
CA PRO A 280 3.68 -6.64 -7.57
C PRO A 280 4.07 -5.25 -7.03
N ASP A 281 4.92 -5.20 -6.00
CA ASP A 281 5.28 -3.96 -5.32
C ASP A 281 6.20 -3.05 -6.17
N ILE A 282 5.61 -2.01 -6.77
CA ILE A 282 6.33 -0.94 -7.50
C ILE A 282 7.39 -0.25 -6.62
N GLY A 283 7.28 -0.31 -5.29
CA GLY A 283 8.27 0.23 -4.36
C GLY A 283 9.65 -0.42 -4.48
N ARG A 284 9.76 -1.64 -5.02
CA ARG A 284 11.04 -2.32 -5.27
C ARG A 284 11.90 -1.59 -6.30
N LEU A 285 11.29 -1.01 -7.34
CA LEU A 285 12.00 -0.26 -8.38
C LEU A 285 12.80 0.93 -7.83
N GLN A 286 12.28 1.59 -6.80
CA GLN A 286 13.05 2.64 -6.13
C GLN A 286 14.22 2.05 -5.34
N HIS A 287 14.01 0.94 -4.63
CA HIS A 287 15.07 0.33 -3.86
C HIS A 287 16.24 -0.07 -4.76
N GLU A 288 15.95 -0.74 -5.88
CA GLU A 288 16.95 -1.07 -6.91
C GLU A 288 17.67 0.17 -7.44
N PHE A 289 16.91 1.20 -7.83
CA PHE A 289 17.49 2.44 -8.34
C PHE A 289 18.42 3.11 -7.32
N ASP A 290 18.05 3.10 -6.04
CA ASP A 290 18.82 3.69 -4.96
C ASP A 290 20.09 2.88 -4.67
N SER A 291 19.97 1.54 -4.69
CA SER A 291 21.06 0.59 -4.59
C SER A 291 22.09 0.78 -5.70
N SER A 292 21.67 0.88 -6.97
CA SER A 292 22.58 1.13 -8.09
C SER A 292 23.33 2.45 -7.96
N ILE A 293 22.67 3.52 -7.49
CA ILE A 293 23.33 4.82 -7.25
C ILE A 293 24.36 4.72 -6.12
N ALA A 294 24.02 4.02 -5.04
CA ALA A 294 24.92 3.87 -3.89
C ALA A 294 26.13 3.01 -4.23
N LEU A 295 25.96 1.86 -4.87
CA LEU A 295 27.07 0.98 -5.29
C LEU A 295 28.08 1.75 -6.15
N HIS A 296 27.59 2.54 -7.12
CA HIS A 296 28.46 3.35 -7.97
C HIS A 296 29.15 4.50 -7.22
N ALA A 297 28.49 5.10 -6.23
CA ALA A 297 29.10 6.14 -5.42
C ALA A 297 30.31 5.61 -4.63
N PHE A 298 30.24 4.39 -4.10
CA PHE A 298 31.27 3.85 -3.22
C PHE A 298 32.29 2.92 -3.91
N GLY A 299 32.13 2.63 -5.20
CA GLY A 299 33.17 1.99 -6.03
C GLY A 299 33.51 0.55 -5.63
N ALA A 300 32.50 -0.28 -5.39
CA ALA A 300 32.69 -1.68 -5.02
C ALA A 300 32.89 -2.59 -6.26
N GLY A 301 34.07 -2.50 -6.88
CA GLY A 301 34.43 -3.36 -8.04
C GLY A 301 34.57 -4.86 -7.72
N GLU A 302 34.57 -5.26 -6.45
CA GLU A 302 34.56 -6.68 -6.04
C GLU A 302 33.13 -7.21 -5.78
N PHE A 303 32.15 -6.34 -5.51
CA PHE A 303 30.74 -6.72 -5.38
C PHE A 303 30.07 -6.98 -6.73
N GLU A 304 30.60 -6.42 -7.83
CA GLU A 304 30.14 -6.73 -9.19
C GLU A 304 30.35 -8.23 -9.51
N HIS A 305 31.47 -8.82 -9.10
CA HIS A 305 31.81 -10.20 -9.48
C HIS A 305 31.20 -11.30 -8.59
N GLU A 306 30.99 -11.04 -7.29
CA GLU A 306 30.32 -11.98 -6.39
C GLU A 306 28.79 -11.98 -6.59
N PHE A 307 28.22 -10.82 -6.94
CA PHE A 307 26.82 -10.66 -7.37
C PHE A 307 26.56 -11.17 -8.80
N GLU A 308 27.58 -11.28 -9.66
CA GLU A 308 27.46 -11.91 -11.00
C GLU A 308 27.62 -13.44 -10.95
N GLN A 309 28.40 -13.99 -10.00
CA GLN A 309 28.72 -15.43 -9.94
C GLN A 309 27.66 -16.29 -9.25
N GLU A 310 26.96 -15.81 -8.22
CA GLU A 310 25.81 -16.53 -7.63
C GLU A 310 24.60 -16.63 -8.59
N TRP A 311 24.61 -15.87 -9.69
CA TRP A 311 23.50 -15.70 -10.63
C TRP A 311 23.67 -16.47 -11.95
N GLY A 312 24.82 -17.11 -12.18
CA GLY A 312 25.19 -17.65 -13.51
C GLY A 312 24.89 -19.13 -13.78
N GLU A 313 24.39 -19.93 -12.82
CA GLU A 313 24.39 -21.40 -12.96
C GLU A 313 23.05 -22.10 -13.26
N GLN A 314 21.95 -21.39 -13.55
CA GLN A 314 20.67 -22.05 -13.89
C GLN A 314 20.03 -21.54 -15.19
N GLU A 315 20.75 -21.70 -16.29
CA GLU A 315 20.22 -21.59 -17.64
C GLU A 315 19.62 -22.92 -18.10
N ASN A 316 18.29 -23.03 -18.06
CA ASN A 316 17.46 -23.56 -19.16
C ASN A 316 16.00 -23.72 -18.70
N GLU A 317 15.19 -22.67 -18.88
CA GLU A 317 13.78 -22.73 -19.29
C GLU A 317 13.31 -21.28 -19.55
N PHE A 318 12.06 -21.07 -19.98
CA PHE A 318 11.38 -19.77 -20.17
C PHE A 318 11.21 -19.21 -21.60
N GLU A 319 10.49 -20.01 -22.39
CA GLU A 319 9.46 -19.52 -23.33
C GLU A 319 8.06 -19.40 -22.64
N GLN A 320 7.92 -18.76 -21.46
CA GLN A 320 6.60 -18.68 -20.79
C GLN A 320 5.80 -17.40 -21.11
N GLU A 321 4.55 -17.57 -21.55
CA GLU A 321 3.57 -16.48 -21.76
C GLU A 321 3.18 -15.78 -20.43
N ASP A 322 2.78 -14.49 -20.50
CA ASP A 322 2.33 -13.72 -19.33
C ASP A 322 1.10 -14.35 -18.64
N PRO A 323 1.18 -14.65 -17.33
CA PRO A 323 0.09 -15.21 -16.57
C PRO A 323 -1.21 -14.38 -16.55
N LEU A 324 -1.14 -13.04 -16.54
CA LEU A 324 -2.36 -12.22 -16.44
C LEU A 324 -3.14 -12.19 -17.76
N GLN A 325 -2.42 -12.06 -18.87
CA GLN A 325 -3.01 -12.14 -20.20
C GLN A 325 -3.60 -13.53 -20.46
N ARG A 326 -2.88 -14.60 -20.08
CA ARG A 326 -3.41 -15.97 -20.12
C ARG A 326 -4.70 -16.11 -19.30
N LEU A 327 -4.79 -15.49 -18.11
CA LEU A 327 -6.02 -15.46 -17.33
C LEU A 327 -7.16 -14.73 -18.05
N HIS A 328 -6.89 -13.59 -18.70
CA HIS A 328 -7.91 -12.86 -19.47
C HIS A 328 -8.45 -13.71 -20.64
N ASP A 329 -7.56 -14.34 -21.39
CA ASP A 329 -7.93 -15.15 -22.56
C ASP A 329 -8.67 -16.43 -22.13
N ALA A 330 -8.23 -17.04 -21.02
CA ALA A 330 -8.92 -18.17 -20.40
C ALA A 330 -10.31 -17.78 -19.88
N ARG A 331 -10.46 -16.59 -19.29
CA ARG A 331 -11.76 -16.08 -18.82
C ARG A 331 -12.72 -15.84 -19.99
N GLU A 332 -12.25 -15.23 -21.07
CA GLU A 332 -13.06 -15.03 -22.28
C GLU A 332 -13.51 -16.38 -22.87
N THR A 333 -12.58 -17.33 -22.95
CA THR A 333 -12.87 -18.69 -23.42
C THR A 333 -13.88 -19.40 -22.52
N LEU A 334 -13.71 -19.31 -21.20
CA LEU A 334 -14.63 -19.89 -20.21
C LEU A 334 -16.04 -19.32 -20.36
N VAL A 335 -16.17 -17.99 -20.43
CA VAL A 335 -17.47 -17.30 -20.56
C VAL A 335 -18.16 -17.72 -21.86
N ARG A 336 -17.43 -17.78 -22.97
CA ARG A 336 -17.97 -18.23 -24.26
C ARG A 336 -18.43 -19.69 -24.19
N GLN A 337 -17.57 -20.59 -23.71
CA GLN A 337 -17.89 -22.02 -23.63
C GLN A 337 -19.06 -22.29 -22.69
N ILE A 338 -19.13 -21.65 -21.52
CA ILE A 338 -20.29 -21.76 -20.61
C ILE A 338 -21.58 -21.29 -21.28
N GLY A 339 -21.53 -20.20 -22.06
CA GLY A 339 -22.69 -19.69 -22.80
C GLY A 339 -23.14 -20.59 -23.96
N GLU A 340 -22.26 -21.46 -24.47
CA GLU A 340 -22.52 -22.38 -25.58
C GLU A 340 -22.94 -23.80 -25.11
N LEU A 341 -22.78 -24.12 -23.82
CA LEU A 341 -23.14 -25.45 -23.28
C LEU A 341 -24.63 -25.74 -23.46
N ARG A 342 -24.93 -26.93 -23.98
CA ARG A 342 -26.32 -27.41 -24.14
C ARG A 342 -26.82 -28.06 -22.85
N ASP A 343 -28.15 -28.15 -22.74
CA ASP A 343 -28.80 -28.84 -21.62
C ASP A 343 -28.27 -30.28 -21.49
N GLY A 344 -27.60 -30.57 -20.37
CA GLY A 344 -27.04 -31.90 -20.06
C GLY A 344 -25.58 -32.12 -20.45
N GLU A 345 -24.89 -31.13 -21.04
CA GLU A 345 -23.44 -31.20 -21.26
C GLU A 345 -22.67 -30.94 -19.95
N ASN A 346 -21.63 -31.73 -19.70
CA ASN A 346 -20.80 -31.63 -18.49
C ASN A 346 -19.83 -30.44 -18.61
N PRO A 347 -19.80 -29.49 -17.66
CA PRO A 347 -18.89 -28.34 -17.70
C PRO A 347 -17.44 -28.65 -17.27
N GLY A 348 -17.15 -29.85 -16.78
CA GLY A 348 -15.81 -30.28 -16.33
C GLY A 348 -14.68 -30.01 -17.32
N PRO A 349 -14.78 -30.40 -18.60
CA PRO A 349 -13.73 -30.15 -19.60
C PRO A 349 -13.44 -28.66 -19.81
N VAL A 350 -14.45 -27.80 -19.66
CA VAL A 350 -14.32 -26.34 -19.77
C VAL A 350 -13.54 -25.79 -18.56
N LEU A 351 -13.82 -26.32 -17.36
CA LEU A 351 -13.11 -25.94 -16.14
C LEU A 351 -11.65 -26.42 -16.11
N GLU A 352 -11.38 -27.63 -16.62
CA GLU A 352 -10.02 -28.18 -16.75
C GLU A 352 -9.11 -27.31 -17.64
N GLN A 353 -9.68 -26.61 -18.63
CA GLN A 353 -8.94 -25.64 -19.47
C GLN A 353 -8.69 -24.31 -18.75
N PHE A 354 -9.62 -23.88 -17.89
CA PHE A 354 -9.55 -22.58 -17.23
C PHE A 354 -8.66 -22.57 -15.98
N ILE A 355 -8.81 -23.54 -15.08
CA ILE A 355 -8.13 -23.57 -13.77
C ILE A 355 -6.60 -23.40 -13.90
N PRO A 356 -5.90 -24.05 -14.86
CA PRO A 356 -4.46 -23.87 -15.04
C PRO A 356 -4.01 -22.44 -15.34
N ALA A 357 -4.89 -21.57 -15.87
CA ALA A 357 -4.59 -20.17 -16.13
C ALA A 357 -4.66 -19.30 -14.85
N VAL A 358 -5.43 -19.74 -13.84
CA VAL A 358 -5.52 -19.05 -12.55
C VAL A 358 -4.31 -19.41 -11.66
N LEU A 359 -3.94 -20.69 -11.61
CA LEU A 359 -2.94 -21.21 -10.65
C LEU A 359 -1.58 -20.47 -10.64
N PRO A 360 -0.95 -20.10 -11.78
CA PRO A 360 0.34 -19.39 -11.77
C PRO A 360 0.27 -18.02 -11.10
N LEU A 361 -0.90 -17.36 -11.13
CA LEU A 361 -1.09 -16.07 -10.46
C LEU A 361 -1.25 -16.21 -8.95
N LEU A 362 -1.51 -17.42 -8.46
CA LEU A 362 -1.78 -17.72 -7.06
C LEU A 362 -0.51 -18.18 -6.30
N LYS A 363 0.66 -18.22 -6.96
CA LYS A 363 1.98 -18.60 -6.40
C LYS A 363 1.93 -19.87 -5.54
N LEU A 364 1.27 -20.90 -6.08
CA LEU A 364 0.95 -22.10 -5.33
C LEU A 364 2.14 -23.08 -5.30
N GLY A 365 2.65 -23.41 -4.11
CA GLY A 365 3.71 -24.39 -3.87
C GLY A 365 3.29 -25.86 -4.04
N ILE A 366 2.33 -26.18 -4.92
CA ILE A 366 1.98 -27.58 -5.15
C ILE A 366 3.16 -28.27 -5.84
N SER A 367 3.66 -29.35 -5.22
CA SER A 367 4.66 -30.23 -5.82
C SER A 367 4.28 -30.59 -7.27
N ILE A 368 5.23 -30.48 -8.19
CA ILE A 368 5.03 -30.63 -9.66
C ILE A 368 4.27 -31.93 -10.00
N ILE A 369 4.40 -32.97 -9.17
CA ILE A 369 3.78 -34.29 -9.32
C ILE A 369 2.26 -34.29 -8.99
N GLY A 370 1.75 -33.33 -8.22
CA GLY A 370 0.34 -33.27 -7.78
C GLY A 370 -0.57 -32.31 -8.57
N ARG A 371 -0.03 -31.37 -9.33
CA ARG A 371 -0.79 -30.28 -9.99
C ARG A 371 -1.91 -30.78 -10.94
N PRO A 372 -1.69 -31.75 -11.85
CA PRO A 372 -2.76 -32.24 -12.73
C PRO A 372 -3.89 -32.93 -11.96
N LYS A 373 -3.57 -33.63 -10.86
CA LYS A 373 -4.56 -34.30 -10.01
C LYS A 373 -5.45 -33.27 -9.32
N VAL A 374 -4.87 -32.21 -8.77
CA VAL A 374 -5.60 -31.11 -8.11
C VAL A 374 -6.48 -30.35 -9.11
N VAL A 375 -5.97 -30.05 -10.31
CA VAL A 375 -6.78 -29.41 -11.37
C VAL A 375 -8.00 -30.26 -11.71
N LYS A 376 -7.81 -31.56 -11.94
CA LYS A 376 -8.91 -32.48 -12.28
C LYS A 376 -9.92 -32.63 -11.14
N PHE A 377 -9.42 -32.69 -9.90
CA PHE A 377 -10.27 -32.77 -8.71
C PHE A 377 -11.11 -31.50 -8.53
N LEU A 378 -10.48 -30.32 -8.61
CA LEU A 378 -11.16 -29.03 -8.57
C LEU A 378 -12.19 -28.90 -9.68
N ALA A 379 -11.83 -29.24 -10.92
CA ALA A 379 -12.72 -29.20 -12.05
C ALA A 379 -13.93 -30.13 -11.85
N GLY A 380 -13.73 -31.35 -11.35
CA GLY A 380 -14.81 -32.29 -11.07
C GLY A 380 -15.77 -31.80 -9.97
N CYS A 381 -15.23 -31.26 -8.87
CA CYS A 381 -16.04 -30.70 -7.79
C CYS A 381 -16.84 -29.48 -8.26
N LEU A 382 -16.16 -28.52 -8.90
CA LEU A 382 -16.78 -27.30 -9.41
C LEU A 382 -17.79 -27.61 -10.51
N ALA A 383 -17.52 -28.58 -11.39
CA ALA A 383 -18.48 -29.01 -12.40
C ALA A 383 -19.79 -29.41 -11.75
N THR A 384 -19.74 -30.26 -10.74
CA THR A 384 -20.92 -30.72 -9.99
C THR A 384 -21.71 -29.57 -9.35
N LEU A 385 -21.01 -28.52 -8.89
CA LEU A 385 -21.62 -27.35 -8.26
C LEU A 385 -22.26 -26.37 -9.25
N ILE A 386 -21.66 -26.16 -10.43
CA ILE A 386 -22.18 -25.23 -11.44
C ILE A 386 -23.18 -25.89 -12.39
N GLU A 387 -23.14 -27.20 -12.53
CA GLU A 387 -24.00 -27.94 -13.45
C GLU A 387 -25.49 -27.60 -13.29
N PRO A 388 -26.09 -27.50 -12.08
CA PRO A 388 -27.49 -27.09 -11.92
C PRO A 388 -27.78 -25.65 -12.38
N VAL A 389 -26.78 -24.77 -12.31
CA VAL A 389 -26.88 -23.36 -12.68
C VAL A 389 -26.80 -23.18 -14.20
N VAL A 390 -26.00 -24.03 -14.86
CA VAL A 390 -25.81 -24.05 -16.31
C VAL A 390 -26.93 -24.83 -17.02
N LYS A 391 -27.48 -25.90 -16.41
CA LYS A 391 -28.49 -26.82 -16.96
C LYS A 391 -29.91 -26.25 -17.18
N GLN A 392 -30.19 -24.98 -16.87
CA GLN A 392 -31.57 -24.49 -16.75
C GLN A 392 -31.78 -23.09 -17.36
N PRO A 393 -33.05 -22.67 -17.56
CA PRO A 393 -33.39 -21.25 -17.74
C PRO A 393 -32.87 -20.33 -16.62
N LEU A 394 -32.28 -20.88 -15.55
CA LEU A 394 -31.51 -20.18 -14.52
C LEU A 394 -30.38 -19.31 -15.09
N ALA A 395 -29.74 -19.68 -16.20
CA ALA A 395 -28.77 -18.80 -16.86
C ALA A 395 -29.40 -17.49 -17.35
N ARG A 396 -30.64 -17.54 -17.85
CA ARG A 396 -31.44 -16.33 -18.16
C ARG A 396 -31.91 -15.60 -16.90
N MET A 397 -32.22 -16.33 -15.83
CA MET A 397 -32.57 -15.72 -14.53
C MET A 397 -31.39 -15.04 -13.84
N LEU A 398 -30.15 -15.51 -14.05
CA LEU A 398 -28.92 -14.82 -13.66
C LEU A 398 -28.74 -13.54 -14.47
N ALA A 399 -29.00 -13.63 -15.77
CA ALA A 399 -28.84 -12.54 -16.71
C ALA A 399 -29.78 -11.37 -16.47
N LEU A 400 -31.09 -11.63 -16.30
CA LEU A 400 -32.14 -10.61 -16.24
C LEU A 400 -31.85 -9.51 -15.20
N PRO A 401 -31.56 -9.81 -13.91
CA PRO A 401 -31.22 -8.79 -12.93
C PRO A 401 -29.90 -8.06 -13.23
N MET A 402 -28.92 -8.74 -13.83
CA MET A 402 -27.62 -8.13 -14.13
C MET A 402 -27.69 -7.19 -15.34
N VAL A 403 -28.52 -7.56 -16.33
CA VAL A 403 -28.76 -6.80 -17.56
C VAL A 403 -29.61 -5.56 -17.29
N ASP A 404 -30.72 -5.69 -16.56
CA ASP A 404 -31.57 -4.54 -16.19
C ASP A 404 -30.80 -3.47 -15.40
N ILE A 405 -29.80 -3.89 -14.62
CA ILE A 405 -28.95 -2.97 -13.87
C ILE A 405 -27.83 -2.41 -14.75
N GLY A 406 -27.24 -3.21 -15.65
CA GLY A 406 -26.33 -2.73 -16.70
C GLY A 406 -26.96 -1.72 -17.65
N LEU A 407 -28.24 -1.90 -18.00
CA LEU A 407 -29.07 -1.01 -18.84
C LEU A 407 -29.20 0.41 -18.27
N LYS A 408 -29.36 0.55 -16.95
CA LYS A 408 -29.38 1.86 -16.27
C LYS A 408 -28.03 2.59 -16.32
N PHE A 409 -26.92 1.86 -16.46
CA PHE A 409 -25.59 2.45 -16.61
C PHE A 409 -25.20 2.74 -18.06
N ALA A 410 -25.74 2.02 -19.04
CA ALA A 410 -25.32 2.10 -20.45
C ALA A 410 -26.33 2.78 -21.39
N SER A 411 -27.55 3.11 -20.93
CA SER A 411 -28.53 3.92 -21.65
C SER A 411 -28.92 3.46 -23.07
N LEU A 412 -28.87 2.16 -23.39
CA LEU A 412 -29.27 1.58 -24.69
C LEU A 412 -29.77 0.13 -24.56
N GLU A 413 -30.72 -0.26 -25.43
CA GLU A 413 -31.46 -1.54 -25.50
C GLU A 413 -30.57 -2.81 -25.58
N THR A 414 -31.01 -3.92 -24.97
CA THR A 414 -30.24 -5.17 -24.91
C THR A 414 -30.74 -6.23 -25.89
N SER A 415 -29.82 -6.96 -26.52
CA SER A 415 -30.11 -8.17 -27.31
C SER A 415 -30.03 -9.43 -26.42
N ALA A 416 -30.78 -10.49 -26.75
CA ALA A 416 -30.77 -11.75 -26.01
C ALA A 416 -29.36 -12.38 -25.83
N GLN A 417 -28.41 -12.01 -26.70
CA GLN A 417 -27.01 -12.45 -26.64
C GLN A 417 -26.23 -11.80 -25.47
N SER A 418 -26.51 -10.52 -25.17
CA SER A 418 -25.88 -9.82 -24.05
C SER A 418 -26.41 -10.30 -22.68
N GLU A 419 -27.64 -10.82 -22.63
CA GLU A 419 -28.19 -11.47 -21.44
C GLU A 419 -27.45 -12.76 -21.12
N ALA A 420 -27.39 -13.71 -22.07
CA ALA A 420 -26.68 -14.97 -21.89
C ALA A 420 -25.22 -14.76 -21.44
N GLN A 421 -24.56 -13.74 -21.98
CA GLN A 421 -23.19 -13.39 -21.63
C GLN A 421 -23.04 -12.85 -20.20
N ALA A 422 -24.03 -12.11 -19.68
CA ALA A 422 -24.01 -11.64 -18.29
C ALA A 422 -24.09 -12.80 -17.27
N GLY A 423 -24.97 -13.78 -17.52
CA GLY A 423 -25.07 -14.99 -16.70
C GLY A 423 -23.79 -15.83 -16.73
N ALA A 424 -23.21 -16.05 -17.91
CA ALA A 424 -21.95 -16.78 -18.05
C ALA A 424 -20.77 -16.06 -17.35
N ASN A 425 -20.72 -14.73 -17.39
CA ASN A 425 -19.73 -13.94 -16.63
C ASN A 425 -19.87 -14.12 -15.12
N ALA A 426 -21.10 -14.21 -14.59
CA ALA A 426 -21.34 -14.43 -13.17
C ALA A 426 -20.81 -15.81 -12.71
N VAL A 427 -21.07 -16.86 -13.50
CA VAL A 427 -20.56 -18.21 -13.22
C VAL A 427 -19.04 -18.23 -13.31
N ALA A 428 -18.45 -17.64 -14.35
CA ALA A 428 -16.99 -17.57 -14.49
C ALA A 428 -16.33 -16.82 -13.32
N ALA A 429 -16.93 -15.72 -12.84
CA ALA A 429 -16.44 -14.98 -11.68
C ALA A 429 -16.54 -15.81 -10.38
N ALA A 430 -17.62 -16.55 -10.18
CA ALA A 430 -17.77 -17.44 -9.03
C ALA A 430 -16.73 -18.57 -9.03
N VAL A 431 -16.46 -19.17 -10.19
CA VAL A 431 -15.41 -20.18 -10.37
C VAL A 431 -14.03 -19.59 -10.07
N GLU A 432 -13.69 -18.43 -10.65
CA GLU A 432 -12.40 -17.76 -10.43
C GLU A 432 -12.18 -17.42 -8.94
N ASP A 433 -13.19 -16.88 -8.26
CA ASP A 433 -13.11 -16.58 -6.83
C ASP A 433 -12.94 -17.83 -5.98
N THR A 434 -13.62 -18.92 -6.33
CA THR A 434 -13.51 -20.21 -5.61
C THR A 434 -12.10 -20.78 -5.74
N VAL A 435 -11.55 -20.82 -6.96
CA VAL A 435 -10.18 -21.30 -7.21
C VAL A 435 -9.17 -20.44 -6.46
N ARG A 436 -9.36 -19.11 -6.44
CA ARG A 436 -8.51 -18.19 -5.69
C ARG A 436 -8.53 -18.46 -4.19
N GLU A 437 -9.70 -18.65 -3.60
CA GLU A 437 -9.85 -18.90 -2.16
C GLU A 437 -9.28 -20.26 -1.77
N VAL A 438 -9.52 -21.30 -2.57
CA VAL A 438 -8.97 -22.64 -2.34
C VAL A 438 -7.45 -22.66 -2.47
N ALA A 439 -6.88 -21.85 -3.36
CA ALA A 439 -5.44 -21.71 -3.49
C ALA A 439 -4.75 -21.01 -2.31
N MET A 440 -5.50 -20.36 -1.41
CA MET A 440 -4.94 -19.78 -0.17
C MET A 440 -4.97 -20.76 1.01
N LEU A 441 -5.42 -22.00 0.79
CA LEU A 441 -5.49 -23.00 1.86
C LEU A 441 -4.09 -23.57 2.16
N PRO A 442 -3.82 -23.94 3.43
CA PRO A 442 -2.58 -24.62 3.80
C PRO A 442 -2.39 -25.94 3.04
N GLU A 443 -1.14 -26.34 2.78
CA GLU A 443 -0.82 -27.60 2.08
C GLU A 443 -1.46 -28.82 2.76
N THR A 444 -1.52 -28.84 4.09
CA THR A 444 -2.15 -29.90 4.87
C THR A 444 -3.64 -30.09 4.55
N VAL A 445 -4.32 -29.03 4.11
CA VAL A 445 -5.71 -29.07 3.65
C VAL A 445 -5.78 -29.54 2.20
N LEU A 446 -4.86 -29.08 1.34
CA LEU A 446 -4.81 -29.45 -0.08
C LEU A 446 -4.52 -30.94 -0.29
N GLU A 447 -3.80 -31.58 0.63
CA GLU A 447 -3.47 -33.01 0.58
C GLU A 447 -4.62 -33.92 1.05
N ASN A 448 -5.60 -33.40 1.77
CA ASN A 448 -6.75 -34.16 2.28
C ASN A 448 -8.00 -33.92 1.42
N GLU A 449 -8.35 -34.88 0.57
CA GLU A 449 -9.45 -34.76 -0.40
C GLU A 449 -10.82 -34.45 0.26
N GLU A 450 -11.12 -35.00 1.44
CA GLU A 450 -12.39 -34.76 2.15
C GLU A 450 -12.47 -33.33 2.69
N LEU A 451 -11.38 -32.87 3.33
CA LEU A 451 -11.28 -31.49 3.82
C LEU A 451 -11.33 -30.51 2.65
N LEU A 452 -10.55 -30.77 1.60
CA LEU A 452 -10.51 -29.95 0.39
C LEU A 452 -11.90 -29.82 -0.25
N GLN A 453 -12.66 -30.92 -0.36
CA GLN A 453 -14.02 -30.88 -0.88
C GLN A 453 -14.94 -29.97 -0.04
N GLY A 454 -14.86 -30.05 1.29
CA GLY A 454 -15.61 -29.17 2.19
C GLY A 454 -15.24 -27.70 2.01
N TYR A 455 -13.95 -27.39 1.89
CA TYR A 455 -13.49 -26.02 1.62
C TYR A 455 -13.89 -25.52 0.23
N ILE A 456 -13.85 -26.35 -0.82
CA ILE A 456 -14.31 -25.98 -2.17
C ILE A 456 -15.80 -25.62 -2.12
N GLN A 457 -16.63 -26.41 -1.42
CA GLN A 457 -18.05 -26.11 -1.29
C GLN A 457 -18.27 -24.78 -0.56
N SER A 458 -17.61 -24.56 0.58
CA SER A 458 -17.71 -23.32 1.35
C SER A 458 -17.25 -22.10 0.53
N ALA A 459 -16.12 -22.22 -0.17
CA ALA A 459 -15.58 -21.17 -1.03
C ALA A 459 -16.52 -20.89 -2.22
N PHE A 460 -17.15 -21.92 -2.79
CA PHE A 460 -18.13 -21.74 -3.86
C PHE A 460 -19.41 -21.05 -3.36
N GLU A 461 -19.89 -21.36 -2.16
CA GLU A 461 -21.01 -20.67 -1.54
C GLU A 461 -20.69 -19.19 -1.28
N ALA A 462 -19.50 -18.89 -0.77
CA ALA A 462 -19.00 -17.53 -0.58
C ALA A 462 -18.85 -16.79 -1.92
N ALA A 463 -18.27 -17.42 -2.94
CA ALA A 463 -18.14 -16.86 -4.28
C ALA A 463 -19.51 -16.63 -4.95
N SER A 464 -20.45 -17.57 -4.79
CA SER A 464 -21.82 -17.43 -5.29
C SER A 464 -22.54 -16.28 -4.61
N SER A 465 -22.33 -16.07 -3.30
CA SER A 465 -22.92 -14.94 -2.55
C SER A 465 -22.55 -13.58 -3.15
N ALA A 466 -21.31 -13.45 -3.64
CA ALA A 466 -20.82 -12.21 -4.23
C ALA A 466 -21.25 -12.06 -5.70
N ASN A 467 -21.24 -13.14 -6.48
CA ASN A 467 -21.37 -13.03 -7.93
C ASN A 467 -22.81 -13.29 -8.45
N PHE A 468 -23.69 -13.92 -7.66
CA PHE A 468 -25.07 -14.21 -8.10
C PHE A 468 -26.10 -13.21 -7.55
N PRO A 469 -27.21 -12.98 -8.27
CA PRO A 469 -28.31 -12.17 -7.78
C PRO A 469 -28.92 -12.73 -6.48
N PRO A 470 -29.24 -11.88 -5.49
CA PRO A 470 -29.83 -12.32 -4.22
C PRO A 470 -31.10 -13.16 -4.34
N ALA A 471 -31.88 -12.96 -5.42
CA ALA A 471 -33.09 -13.72 -5.71
C ALA A 471 -32.84 -15.22 -5.95
N MET A 472 -31.62 -15.59 -6.37
CA MET A 472 -31.21 -16.97 -6.61
C MET A 472 -30.50 -17.61 -5.41
N LEU A 473 -30.17 -16.79 -4.40
CA LEU A 473 -29.49 -17.22 -3.20
C LEU A 473 -30.48 -17.49 -2.07
N ARG A 474 -30.20 -18.53 -1.29
CA ARG A 474 -30.87 -18.78 -0.02
C ARG A 474 -30.61 -17.59 0.92
N PRO A 475 -31.57 -17.21 1.79
CA PRO A 475 -31.41 -16.05 2.66
C PRO A 475 -30.11 -16.02 3.46
N GLU A 476 -29.63 -17.19 3.90
CA GLU A 476 -28.41 -17.35 4.72
C GLU A 476 -27.13 -17.09 3.92
N LEU A 477 -27.18 -17.26 2.60
CA LEU A 477 -26.03 -17.05 1.69
C LEU A 477 -26.00 -15.64 1.11
N ARG A 478 -26.94 -14.76 1.44
CA ARG A 478 -26.95 -13.40 0.89
C ARG A 478 -25.94 -12.52 1.64
N GLU A 479 -25.10 -11.81 0.90
CA GLU A 479 -24.18 -10.82 1.51
C GLU A 479 -24.91 -9.67 2.20
N THR A 480 -26.18 -9.43 1.83
CA THR A 480 -26.99 -8.36 2.40
C THR A 480 -28.42 -8.82 2.65
N SER A 481 -29.02 -8.25 3.71
CA SER A 481 -30.42 -8.50 4.05
C SER A 481 -31.38 -7.58 3.29
N GLY A 482 -30.96 -6.36 2.94
CA GLY A 482 -31.83 -5.34 2.33
C GLY A 482 -31.33 -4.73 1.02
N LEU A 483 -30.10 -5.02 0.58
CA LEU A 483 -29.54 -4.44 -0.64
C LEU A 483 -29.56 -5.43 -1.80
N ASN A 484 -30.57 -5.30 -2.66
CA ASN A 484 -30.68 -6.11 -3.88
C ASN A 484 -29.69 -5.64 -4.97
N GLY A 485 -28.39 -5.84 -4.77
CA GLY A 485 -27.34 -5.61 -5.77
C GLY A 485 -26.44 -6.83 -5.94
N THR A 486 -25.60 -6.80 -6.97
CA THR A 486 -24.69 -7.89 -7.35
C THR A 486 -23.38 -7.30 -7.86
N TRP A 487 -22.26 -8.01 -7.67
CA TRP A 487 -20.97 -7.60 -8.17
C TRP A 487 -20.82 -7.98 -9.66
N MET A 488 -20.53 -6.99 -10.51
CA MET A 488 -20.43 -7.18 -11.96
C MET A 488 -18.99 -6.96 -12.43
N MET A 489 -18.47 -7.86 -13.26
CA MET A 489 -17.15 -7.72 -13.86
C MET A 489 -17.09 -6.52 -14.82
N MET A 490 -16.12 -5.64 -14.61
CA MET A 490 -15.94 -4.38 -15.35
C MET A 490 -14.59 -4.32 -16.07
N PRO A 491 -14.52 -3.68 -17.25
CA PRO A 491 -15.63 -3.06 -17.99
C PRO A 491 -16.61 -4.09 -18.56
N SER A 492 -17.90 -3.75 -18.63
CA SER A 492 -18.96 -4.69 -19.07
C SER A 492 -18.79 -5.11 -20.54
N GLN A 493 -18.41 -4.18 -21.42
CA GLN A 493 -18.29 -4.40 -22.87
C GLN A 493 -16.91 -4.89 -23.35
N SER A 494 -15.91 -4.95 -22.47
CA SER A 494 -14.56 -5.42 -22.83
C SER A 494 -14.40 -6.91 -22.54
N SER A 495 -13.63 -7.65 -23.33
CA SER A 495 -13.21 -9.02 -22.98
C SER A 495 -12.28 -9.02 -21.76
N LYS A 496 -11.43 -7.99 -21.64
CA LYS A 496 -10.54 -7.80 -20.49
C LYS A 496 -11.32 -7.22 -19.31
N LYS A 497 -11.37 -7.97 -18.20
CA LYS A 497 -12.00 -7.52 -16.95
C LYS A 497 -10.94 -7.18 -15.92
N PHE A 498 -11.09 -6.03 -15.27
CA PHE A 498 -10.06 -5.45 -14.40
C PHE A 498 -10.49 -5.24 -12.95
N TYR A 499 -11.78 -5.22 -12.66
CA TYR A 499 -12.35 -5.09 -11.31
C TYR A 499 -13.82 -5.52 -11.35
N LYS A 500 -14.48 -5.62 -10.19
CA LYS A 500 -15.94 -5.68 -10.13
C LYS A 500 -16.54 -4.40 -9.59
N LYS A 501 -17.72 -4.04 -10.07
CA LYS A 501 -18.52 -2.92 -9.56
C LYS A 501 -19.83 -3.45 -9.00
N TYR A 502 -20.21 -2.98 -7.83
CA TYR A 502 -21.52 -3.30 -7.28
C TYR A 502 -22.61 -2.60 -8.09
N SER A 503 -23.61 -3.36 -8.49
CA SER A 503 -24.62 -2.93 -9.45
C SER A 503 -25.54 -1.82 -8.91
N LYS A 504 -25.66 -1.66 -7.59
CA LYS A 504 -26.49 -0.63 -6.97
C LYS A 504 -25.65 0.54 -6.45
N VAL A 505 -25.95 1.76 -6.92
CA VAL A 505 -25.47 3.00 -6.28
C VAL A 505 -26.34 3.27 -5.06
N ILE A 506 -25.70 3.48 -3.90
CA ILE A 506 -26.41 3.62 -2.63
C ILE A 506 -26.41 5.09 -2.21
N GLU A 507 -27.61 5.68 -2.06
CA GLU A 507 -27.74 7.02 -1.51
C GLU A 507 -27.70 6.98 0.02
N ILE A 508 -26.83 7.78 0.64
CA ILE A 508 -26.73 7.87 2.10
C ILE A 508 -26.63 9.33 2.55
N THR A 509 -26.91 9.54 3.83
CA THR A 509 -26.57 10.77 4.53
C THR A 509 -25.44 10.47 5.52
N LEU A 510 -24.24 10.96 5.21
CA LEU A 510 -23.07 10.89 6.09
C LEU A 510 -23.26 11.85 7.26
N THR A 511 -23.38 11.32 8.47
CA THR A 511 -23.38 12.15 9.69
C THR A 511 -21.95 12.41 10.17
N PRO A 512 -21.70 13.47 10.98
CA PRO A 512 -20.40 13.72 11.60
C PRO A 512 -19.85 12.54 12.40
N GLN A 513 -20.73 11.77 13.05
CA GLN A 513 -20.34 10.59 13.82
C GLN A 513 -19.86 9.46 12.90
N MET A 514 -20.59 9.21 11.80
CA MET A 514 -20.17 8.22 10.79
C MET A 514 -18.82 8.59 10.18
N MET A 515 -18.64 9.85 9.78
CA MET A 515 -17.39 10.31 9.17
C MET A 515 -16.17 10.18 10.10
N LYS A 516 -16.36 10.29 11.42
CA LYS A 516 -15.28 10.08 12.41
C LYS A 516 -15.00 8.60 12.68
N ALA A 517 -16.03 7.76 12.66
CA ALA A 517 -15.92 6.35 12.97
C ALA A 517 -15.32 5.54 11.80
N ILE A 518 -15.61 5.94 10.56
CA ILE A 518 -15.09 5.28 9.37
C ILE A 518 -13.64 5.69 9.14
N HIS A 519 -12.77 4.72 8.89
CA HIS A 519 -11.36 4.93 8.61
C HIS A 519 -11.02 4.62 7.15
N THR A 520 -10.23 5.49 6.53
CA THR A 520 -9.62 5.31 5.21
C THR A 520 -8.15 4.86 5.35
N PHE A 521 -7.44 4.78 4.23
CA PHE A 521 -6.04 4.35 4.17
C PHE A 521 -5.13 5.14 5.13
N GLY A 522 -4.23 4.40 5.79
CA GLY A 522 -3.36 4.90 6.85
C GLY A 522 -4.08 5.01 8.20
N ASN A 523 -5.20 4.30 8.37
CA ASN A 523 -6.06 4.36 9.56
C ASN A 523 -6.47 5.79 9.93
N ARG A 524 -6.85 6.58 8.93
CA ARG A 524 -7.25 7.98 9.10
C ARG A 524 -8.77 8.12 9.08
N PRO A 525 -9.39 8.95 9.95
CA PRO A 525 -10.82 9.20 9.88
C PRO A 525 -11.24 9.75 8.51
N LEU A 526 -12.39 9.30 8.01
CA LEU A 526 -12.96 9.78 6.76
C LEU A 526 -13.26 11.29 6.84
N SER A 527 -13.64 11.80 8.02
CA SER A 527 -13.87 13.23 8.27
C SER A 527 -12.66 14.10 7.90
N ASP A 528 -11.45 13.63 8.21
CA ASP A 528 -10.22 14.37 7.95
C ASP A 528 -9.93 14.36 6.44
N PHE A 529 -10.15 13.22 5.78
CA PHE A 529 -10.03 13.13 4.34
C PHE A 529 -11.00 14.07 3.61
N LEU A 530 -12.28 14.06 3.97
CA LEU A 530 -13.30 14.89 3.33
C LEU A 530 -13.05 16.39 3.55
N ARG A 531 -12.59 16.77 4.74
CA ARG A 531 -12.19 18.15 5.05
C ARG A 531 -11.00 18.59 4.21
N ASP A 532 -9.92 17.81 4.23
CA ASP A 532 -8.64 18.22 3.65
C ASP A 532 -8.65 18.11 2.12
N HIS A 533 -9.29 17.07 1.57
CA HIS A 533 -9.30 16.81 0.13
C HIS A 533 -10.55 17.30 -0.60
N GLN A 534 -11.70 17.43 0.07
CA GLN A 534 -12.96 17.85 -0.58
C GLN A 534 -13.52 19.16 -0.05
N GLY A 535 -12.89 19.76 0.98
CA GLY A 535 -13.34 21.00 1.59
C GLY A 535 -14.66 20.87 2.37
N ILE A 536 -15.05 19.65 2.73
CA ILE A 536 -16.31 19.38 3.42
C ILE A 536 -16.17 19.67 4.91
N VAL A 537 -17.11 20.42 5.46
CA VAL A 537 -17.11 20.75 6.89
C VAL A 537 -17.48 19.50 7.71
N PRO A 538 -16.59 18.99 8.59
CA PRO A 538 -16.75 17.69 9.23
C PRO A 538 -17.91 17.61 10.25
N ASN A 539 -18.49 18.77 10.63
CA ASN A 539 -19.56 18.87 11.61
C ASN A 539 -20.97 18.98 10.97
N LYS A 540 -21.08 18.87 9.65
CA LYS A 540 -22.36 18.90 8.94
C LYS A 540 -22.66 17.55 8.33
N SER A 541 -23.92 17.15 8.33
CA SER A 541 -24.36 15.98 7.58
C SER A 541 -24.36 16.26 6.09
N VAL A 542 -23.91 15.29 5.29
CA VAL A 542 -23.75 15.44 3.84
C VAL A 542 -24.40 14.28 3.11
N LYS A 543 -25.19 14.58 2.07
CA LYS A 543 -25.75 13.55 1.19
C LYS A 543 -24.68 13.09 0.20
N ALA A 544 -24.53 11.78 0.04
CA ALA A 544 -23.56 11.16 -0.84
C ALA A 544 -24.19 9.99 -1.59
N ARG A 545 -23.68 9.71 -2.80
CA ARG A 545 -23.94 8.46 -3.52
C ARG A 545 -22.70 7.59 -3.43
N LEU A 546 -22.86 6.32 -3.04
CA LEU A 546 -21.76 5.37 -2.92
C LEU A 546 -21.71 4.45 -4.11
N HIS A 547 -20.52 4.37 -4.69
CA HIS A 547 -20.13 3.39 -5.69
C HIS A 547 -19.18 2.40 -5.02
N LEU A 548 -19.42 1.10 -5.17
CA LEU A 548 -18.60 0.06 -4.55
C LEU A 548 -17.85 -0.73 -5.61
N TYR A 549 -16.62 -1.11 -5.28
CA TYR A 549 -15.70 -1.81 -6.16
C TYR A 549 -15.04 -2.98 -5.45
N GLU A 550 -14.71 -4.05 -6.16
CA GLU A 550 -13.94 -5.19 -5.67
C GLU A 550 -12.73 -5.41 -6.57
N ALA A 551 -11.56 -5.59 -5.96
CA ALA A 551 -10.34 -5.90 -6.67
C ALA A 551 -10.28 -7.38 -7.06
N ILE A 552 -9.79 -7.62 -8.26
CA ILE A 552 -9.41 -8.92 -8.82
C ILE A 552 -7.91 -8.88 -9.18
N MET A 553 -7.37 -9.98 -9.71
CA MET A 553 -6.00 -10.00 -10.21
C MET A 553 -5.79 -8.93 -11.30
N GLY A 554 -4.72 -8.13 -11.18
CA GLY A 554 -4.43 -7.01 -12.06
C GLY A 554 -5.17 -5.70 -11.75
N THR A 555 -5.99 -5.63 -10.70
CA THR A 555 -6.64 -4.36 -10.31
C THR A 555 -5.65 -3.38 -9.72
N THR A 556 -5.74 -2.10 -10.13
CA THR A 556 -5.15 -0.96 -9.42
C THR A 556 -6.22 0.10 -9.16
N LEU A 557 -6.04 0.92 -8.11
CA LEU A 557 -6.98 2.01 -7.81
C LEU A 557 -6.99 3.08 -8.93
N SER A 558 -5.84 3.33 -9.56
CA SER A 558 -5.73 4.19 -10.74
C SER A 558 -6.53 3.67 -11.92
N ARG A 559 -6.50 2.35 -12.17
CA ARG A 559 -7.28 1.70 -13.23
C ARG A 559 -8.79 1.75 -12.96
N ILE A 560 -9.24 1.51 -11.73
CA ILE A 560 -10.66 1.72 -11.34
C ILE A 560 -11.06 3.17 -11.64
N ALA A 561 -10.28 4.13 -11.12
CA ALA A 561 -10.57 5.54 -11.28
C ALA A 561 -10.61 5.97 -12.76
N ARG A 562 -9.71 5.46 -13.61
CA ARG A 562 -9.68 5.73 -15.06
C ARG A 562 -10.91 5.18 -15.78
N MET A 563 -11.27 3.93 -15.50
CA MET A 563 -12.31 3.22 -16.25
C MET A 563 -13.72 3.71 -15.92
N GLU A 564 -13.91 4.36 -14.76
CA GLU A 564 -15.20 4.89 -14.30
C GLU A 564 -15.52 6.27 -14.91
N LYS A 565 -15.64 6.32 -16.25
CA LYS A 565 -15.83 7.57 -17.03
C LYS A 565 -17.13 8.32 -16.73
N HIS A 566 -18.15 7.65 -16.20
CA HIS A 566 -19.46 8.22 -15.91
C HIS A 566 -19.68 8.59 -14.45
N VAL A 567 -18.65 8.44 -13.60
CA VAL A 567 -18.74 8.79 -12.18
C VAL A 567 -18.02 10.13 -11.98
N PRO A 568 -18.73 11.21 -11.59
CA PRO A 568 -18.10 12.51 -11.34
C PRO A 568 -16.97 12.38 -10.32
N GLY A 569 -15.82 12.99 -10.62
CA GLY A 569 -14.61 12.91 -9.78
C GLY A 569 -13.72 11.70 -10.06
N LEU A 570 -14.19 10.74 -10.85
CA LEU A 570 -13.39 9.67 -11.47
C LEU A 570 -13.28 9.93 -12.99
N GLY A 571 -12.93 8.92 -13.78
CA GLY A 571 -12.73 8.97 -15.23
C GLY A 571 -11.31 9.34 -15.68
N VAL A 572 -10.37 9.50 -14.74
CA VAL A 572 -8.95 9.83 -15.01
C VAL A 572 -8.02 8.98 -14.14
N ALA A 573 -6.82 8.67 -14.65
CA ALA A 573 -5.82 7.89 -13.91
C ALA A 573 -5.02 8.72 -12.88
N GLY A 574 -5.22 10.05 -12.85
CA GLY A 574 -4.48 10.95 -11.97
C GLY A 574 -4.80 10.74 -10.49
N LYS A 575 -3.85 11.06 -9.62
CA LYS A 575 -3.96 10.94 -8.15
C LYS A 575 -5.20 11.60 -7.55
N GLN A 576 -5.64 12.71 -8.11
CA GLN A 576 -6.87 13.38 -7.70
C GLN A 576 -8.11 12.47 -7.76
N ALA A 577 -8.16 11.49 -8.67
CA ALA A 577 -9.28 10.57 -8.80
C ALA A 577 -9.08 9.34 -7.89
N TRP A 578 -8.00 8.57 -8.08
CA TRP A 578 -7.84 7.30 -7.35
C TRP A 578 -7.62 7.47 -5.84
N SER A 579 -7.12 8.63 -5.37
CA SER A 579 -6.98 8.88 -3.93
C SER A 579 -8.32 8.99 -3.18
N GLN A 580 -9.42 9.19 -3.92
CA GLN A 580 -10.80 9.24 -3.39
C GLN A 580 -11.41 7.85 -3.17
N LEU A 581 -10.75 6.78 -3.61
CA LEU A 581 -11.15 5.41 -3.28
C LEU A 581 -10.73 5.08 -1.84
N HIS A 582 -11.61 4.40 -1.12
CA HIS A 582 -11.46 4.07 0.30
C HIS A 582 -11.74 2.59 0.55
N PRO A 583 -11.06 1.94 1.52
CA PRO A 583 -11.28 0.53 1.80
C PRO A 583 -12.67 0.30 2.41
N LEU A 584 -13.40 -0.67 1.86
CA LEU A 584 -14.69 -1.13 2.38
C LEU A 584 -14.47 -2.33 3.31
N THR A 585 -14.22 -2.03 4.58
CA THR A 585 -14.06 -3.03 5.64
C THR A 585 -15.42 -3.41 6.24
N PRO A 586 -15.55 -4.53 6.96
CA PRO A 586 -16.82 -4.88 7.61
C PRO A 586 -17.31 -3.79 8.56
N GLU A 587 -16.39 -3.09 9.24
CA GLU A 587 -16.73 -1.97 10.10
C GLU A 587 -17.28 -0.77 9.31
N SER A 588 -16.63 -0.39 8.20
CA SER A 588 -17.13 0.72 7.39
C SER A 588 -18.44 0.37 6.69
N ALA A 589 -18.60 -0.86 6.20
CA ALA A 589 -19.85 -1.35 5.62
C ALA A 589 -20.99 -1.41 6.66
N GLY A 590 -20.71 -1.85 7.88
CA GLY A 590 -21.66 -1.85 8.99
C GLY A 590 -22.11 -0.45 9.39
N ILE A 591 -21.20 0.52 9.40
CA ILE A 591 -21.54 1.93 9.70
C ILE A 591 -22.31 2.58 8.54
N LEU A 592 -21.89 2.36 7.29
CA LEU A 592 -22.46 3.01 6.10
C LEU A 592 -23.83 2.44 5.73
N PHE A 593 -23.99 1.12 5.81
CA PHE A 593 -25.12 0.40 5.22
C PHE A 593 -25.88 -0.49 6.21
N ARG A 594 -25.32 -0.74 7.41
CA ARG A 594 -25.77 -1.80 8.33
C ARG A 594 -25.67 -3.21 7.74
N GLU A 595 -24.79 -3.38 6.77
CA GLU A 595 -24.56 -4.64 6.04
C GLU A 595 -23.07 -4.97 6.08
N PRO A 596 -22.53 -5.47 7.22
CA PRO A 596 -21.10 -5.75 7.36
C PRO A 596 -20.58 -6.79 6.35
N GLY A 597 -21.46 -7.66 5.84
CA GLY A 597 -21.14 -8.66 4.81
C GLY A 597 -20.68 -8.07 3.46
N LEU A 598 -21.03 -6.81 3.17
CA LEU A 598 -20.48 -6.10 2.01
C LEU A 598 -18.99 -5.76 2.17
N GLY A 599 -18.51 -5.64 3.40
CA GLY A 599 -17.11 -5.36 3.68
C GLY A 599 -16.24 -6.61 3.60
N ARG A 600 -14.95 -6.40 3.33
CA ARG A 600 -13.95 -7.46 3.39
C ARG A 600 -12.85 -7.10 4.38
N LYS A 601 -12.52 -8.03 5.28
CA LYS A 601 -11.36 -7.87 6.15
C LYS A 601 -10.12 -7.77 5.26
N ALA A 602 -9.21 -6.89 5.61
CA ALA A 602 -7.94 -6.71 4.92
C ALA A 602 -6.86 -6.59 5.97
N SER A 603 -5.77 -7.34 5.77
CA SER A 603 -4.58 -7.22 6.58
C SER A 603 -4.08 -5.77 6.56
N ARG A 604 -3.31 -5.42 7.59
CA ARG A 604 -2.91 -4.03 7.82
C ARG A 604 -2.09 -3.44 6.68
N ARG A 605 -1.29 -4.25 5.99
CA ARG A 605 -0.45 -3.81 4.86
C ARG A 605 -1.28 -3.17 3.73
N PHE A 606 -2.40 -3.78 3.34
CA PHE A 606 -3.30 -3.25 2.29
C PHE A 606 -4.22 -2.13 2.77
N ARG A 607 -4.30 -1.88 4.08
CA ARG A 607 -5.05 -0.74 4.64
C ARG A 607 -4.17 0.47 4.90
N THR A 608 -2.85 0.30 4.89
CA THR A 608 -1.92 1.40 5.15
C THR A 608 -1.71 2.23 3.89
N PHE A 609 -1.58 1.57 2.73
CA PHE A 609 -1.22 2.23 1.48
C PHE A 609 -2.28 2.03 0.39
N ARG A 610 -2.51 3.09 -0.40
CA ARG A 610 -3.42 3.06 -1.55
C ARG A 610 -2.83 2.34 -2.77
N ARG A 611 -1.50 2.23 -2.84
CA ARG A 611 -0.78 1.65 -3.98
C ARG A 611 -0.71 0.13 -3.91
N LYS A 612 -0.86 -0.43 -2.70
CA LYS A 612 -0.86 -1.87 -2.44
C LYS A 612 -2.28 -2.29 -2.09
N ILE A 613 -2.86 -3.14 -2.93
CA ILE A 613 -4.17 -3.73 -2.69
C ILE A 613 -4.10 -5.23 -2.96
N ALA A 614 -4.98 -5.99 -2.30
CA ALA A 614 -5.10 -7.43 -2.51
C ALA A 614 -6.37 -7.77 -3.30
N ALA A 615 -6.36 -8.91 -4.00
CA ALA A 615 -7.57 -9.40 -4.64
C ALA A 615 -8.63 -9.78 -3.61
N GLY A 616 -9.89 -9.69 -4.02
CA GLY A 616 -11.05 -9.84 -3.17
C GLY A 616 -11.27 -8.67 -2.19
N LYS A 617 -10.35 -7.70 -2.08
CA LYS A 617 -10.56 -6.52 -1.24
C LYS A 617 -11.51 -5.54 -1.90
N ARG A 618 -12.36 -4.91 -1.09
CA ARG A 618 -13.42 -4.01 -1.56
C ARG A 618 -13.11 -2.57 -1.23
N PHE A 619 -13.62 -1.69 -2.07
CA PHE A 619 -13.45 -0.24 -1.99
C PHE A 619 -14.77 0.47 -2.19
N TYR A 620 -14.88 1.69 -1.70
CA TYR A 620 -15.99 2.58 -1.99
C TYR A 620 -15.49 3.95 -2.43
N TYR A 621 -16.30 4.61 -3.26
CA TYR A 621 -16.16 5.99 -3.68
C TYR A 621 -17.36 6.80 -3.19
N LEU A 622 -17.10 8.00 -2.68
CA LEU A 622 -18.13 8.94 -2.22
C LEU A 622 -18.34 10.03 -3.26
N GLU A 623 -19.47 9.96 -3.95
CA GLU A 623 -19.91 11.01 -4.83
C GLU A 623 -20.77 12.02 -4.05
N ILE A 624 -20.21 13.21 -3.81
CA ILE A 624 -20.85 14.26 -3.02
C ILE A 624 -21.13 15.45 -3.92
N ALA A 625 -22.40 15.84 -4.01
CA ALA A 625 -22.83 16.95 -4.86
C ALA A 625 -22.12 18.25 -4.48
N GLY A 626 -21.43 18.88 -5.44
CA GLY A 626 -20.69 20.12 -5.25
C GLY A 626 -19.34 19.98 -4.55
N ALA A 627 -18.95 18.78 -4.11
CA ALA A 627 -17.60 18.53 -3.60
C ALA A 627 -16.60 18.66 -4.75
N ARG A 628 -15.51 19.39 -4.51
CA ARG A 628 -14.41 19.52 -5.47
C ARG A 628 -13.11 19.17 -4.76
N VAL A 629 -12.25 18.45 -5.47
CA VAL A 629 -10.91 18.15 -4.99
C VAL A 629 -10.19 19.47 -4.72
N GLN A 630 -9.77 19.66 -3.47
CA GLN A 630 -9.03 20.84 -3.05
C GLN A 630 -7.62 20.74 -3.60
N VAL A 631 -7.26 21.71 -4.43
CA VAL A 631 -5.94 21.80 -5.03
C VAL A 631 -5.24 23.07 -4.59
N VAL A 632 -3.93 22.97 -4.45
CA VAL A 632 -3.03 24.07 -4.09
C VAL A 632 -2.54 24.67 -5.40
N PRO A 633 -2.82 25.96 -5.68
CA PRO A 633 -2.23 26.63 -6.84
C PRO A 633 -0.71 26.69 -6.66
N LYS A 634 0.07 26.26 -7.66
CA LYS A 634 1.54 26.41 -7.64
C LYS A 634 1.84 27.90 -7.84
N VAL A 635 2.09 28.62 -6.75
CA VAL A 635 2.59 30.00 -6.81
C VAL A 635 4.03 29.94 -7.30
N MET A 636 4.27 30.32 -8.55
CA MET A 636 5.64 30.55 -9.02
C MET A 636 6.24 31.71 -8.22
N PRO A 637 7.48 31.60 -7.70
CA PRO A 637 8.18 32.78 -7.23
C PRO A 637 8.28 33.74 -8.40
N ARG A 638 7.65 34.91 -8.25
CA ARG A 638 7.68 35.98 -9.25
C ARG A 638 9.15 36.32 -9.48
N ALA A 639 9.70 35.88 -10.61
CA ALA A 639 11.04 36.24 -11.01
C ALA A 639 11.12 37.77 -10.96
N VAL A 640 12.01 38.28 -10.11
CA VAL A 640 12.27 39.71 -10.01
C VAL A 640 12.90 40.09 -11.34
N SER A 641 12.09 40.58 -12.27
CA SER A 641 12.57 41.12 -13.52
C SER A 641 13.45 42.32 -13.20
N LYS A 642 14.74 42.20 -13.52
CA LYS A 642 15.63 43.36 -13.57
C LYS A 642 14.99 44.42 -14.48
N PRO A 643 14.91 45.69 -14.07
CA PRO A 643 14.38 46.73 -14.93
C PRO A 643 15.33 46.91 -16.12
N GLY A 644 14.84 46.70 -17.35
CA GLY A 644 15.55 47.05 -18.58
C GLY A 644 15.65 45.98 -19.68
N VAL A 645 15.17 44.76 -19.46
CA VAL A 645 15.13 43.75 -20.54
C VAL A 645 13.70 43.65 -21.08
N VAL A 646 13.50 44.11 -22.30
CA VAL A 646 12.23 43.97 -23.04
C VAL A 646 12.10 42.50 -23.44
N SER A 647 11.37 41.72 -22.66
CA SER A 647 11.00 40.34 -23.04
C SER A 647 9.88 40.35 -24.08
N PRO A 648 9.92 39.45 -25.08
CA PRO A 648 8.86 39.32 -26.06
C PRO A 648 7.60 38.70 -25.43
N THR A 649 6.48 38.97 -26.09
CA THR A 649 5.08 38.68 -25.80
C THR A 649 4.79 37.35 -25.05
N PRO A 650 3.93 37.34 -24.01
CA PRO A 650 3.56 36.13 -23.31
C PRO A 650 2.43 35.42 -24.05
N THR A 651 2.78 34.43 -24.87
CA THR A 651 1.79 33.52 -25.48
C THR A 651 2.06 32.09 -25.01
N SER A 652 1.90 31.82 -23.72
CA SER A 652 1.64 30.46 -23.19
C SER A 652 1.12 30.55 -21.77
N THR A 653 -0.20 30.52 -21.61
CA THR A 653 -0.88 30.44 -20.32
C THR A 653 -1.26 29.00 -20.02
N LEU A 654 -0.28 28.13 -19.77
CA LEU A 654 -0.53 26.84 -19.13
C LEU A 654 -0.02 26.92 -17.70
N THR A 655 -1.00 26.98 -16.79
CA THR A 655 -0.77 27.05 -15.36
C THR A 655 -0.25 25.68 -14.90
N PRO A 656 0.86 25.59 -14.14
CA PRO A 656 1.37 24.33 -13.63
C PRO A 656 0.29 23.50 -12.92
N ALA A 657 0.34 22.18 -13.11
CA ALA A 657 -0.68 21.26 -12.61
C ALA A 657 -0.90 21.43 -11.09
N PRO A 658 -2.14 21.68 -10.64
CA PRO A 658 -2.40 22.03 -9.27
C PRO A 658 -2.30 20.77 -8.38
N ARG A 659 -1.59 20.87 -7.24
CA ARG A 659 -1.32 19.72 -6.36
C ARG A 659 -2.51 19.48 -5.44
N THR A 660 -2.92 18.23 -5.27
CA THR A 660 -3.95 17.89 -4.28
C THR A 660 -3.48 18.24 -2.87
N ARG A 661 -4.35 18.89 -2.08
CA ARG A 661 -4.07 19.19 -0.67
C ARG A 661 -3.75 17.90 0.08
N ARG A 662 -2.85 17.99 1.06
CA ARG A 662 -2.46 16.85 1.89
C ARG A 662 -3.22 16.87 3.22
N SER A 663 -3.59 15.67 3.68
CA SER A 663 -4.06 15.45 5.04
C SER A 663 -2.89 15.17 5.99
N ASN A 664 -3.14 15.21 7.30
CA ASN A 664 -2.11 14.97 8.32
C ASN A 664 -1.33 13.67 8.08
N GLN A 665 -0.01 13.73 8.25
CA GLN A 665 0.91 12.61 8.09
C GLN A 665 2.05 12.69 9.10
N ALA A 666 2.59 11.54 9.50
CA ALA A 666 3.78 11.49 10.33
C ALA A 666 4.76 10.47 9.74
N ASN A 667 6.02 10.87 9.66
CA ASN A 667 7.14 10.00 9.29
C ASN A 667 8.19 10.05 10.41
N VAL A 668 8.84 8.92 10.65
CA VAL A 668 9.88 8.78 11.66
C VAL A 668 11.16 8.32 10.98
N THR A 669 12.29 8.86 11.40
CA THR A 669 13.61 8.40 11.00
C THR A 669 14.38 8.02 12.26
N ILE A 670 14.75 6.76 12.38
CA ILE A 670 15.59 6.24 13.45
C ILE A 670 17.01 6.20 12.91
N ASP A 671 17.90 7.00 13.48
CA ASP A 671 19.26 7.20 13.01
C ASP A 671 20.22 6.72 14.09
N PHE A 672 20.63 5.47 13.99
CA PHE A 672 21.52 4.84 14.97
C PHE A 672 22.92 5.47 15.00
N PRO A 673 23.57 5.77 13.86
CA PRO A 673 24.89 6.41 13.87
C PRO A 673 24.89 7.74 14.62
N ARG A 674 23.88 8.59 14.38
CA ARG A 674 23.74 9.88 15.08
C ARG A 674 23.01 9.76 16.43
N LYS A 675 22.65 8.54 16.86
CA LYS A 675 21.87 8.22 18.06
C LYS A 675 20.65 9.12 18.23
N GLN A 676 19.90 9.35 17.16
CA GLN A 676 18.77 10.28 17.17
C GLN A 676 17.52 9.67 16.52
N VAL A 677 16.36 10.15 16.95
CA VAL A 677 15.09 9.87 16.28
C VAL A 677 14.50 11.19 15.80
N ARG A 678 14.28 11.30 14.48
CA ARG A 678 13.63 12.45 13.87
C ARG A 678 12.18 12.12 13.56
N VAL A 679 11.26 12.92 14.06
CA VAL A 679 9.83 12.78 13.83
C VAL A 679 9.38 13.99 13.01
N PHE A 680 8.85 13.74 11.82
CA PHE A 680 8.29 14.76 10.96
C PHE A 680 6.78 14.66 11.00
N LEU A 681 6.13 15.71 11.50
CA LEU A 681 4.68 15.79 11.65
C LEU A 681 4.16 16.83 10.67
N PHE A 682 3.58 16.36 9.57
CA PHE A 682 2.87 17.22 8.65
C PHE A 682 1.44 17.45 9.17
N VAL A 683 1.12 18.72 9.38
CA VAL A 683 -0.21 19.22 9.77
C VAL A 683 -0.85 19.83 8.54
N SER A 684 -2.05 19.36 8.18
CA SER A 684 -2.78 19.83 7.00
C SER A 684 -3.06 21.33 7.09
N GLU A 685 -3.37 21.94 5.96
CA GLU A 685 -3.71 23.36 5.90
C GLU A 685 -4.88 23.71 6.83
N ALA A 686 -5.94 22.90 6.83
CA ALA A 686 -7.10 23.13 7.68
C ALA A 686 -6.75 23.11 9.18
N ASP A 687 -5.97 22.11 9.62
CA ASP A 687 -5.59 21.98 11.03
C ASP A 687 -4.52 23.01 11.43
N SER A 688 -3.63 23.37 10.51
CA SER A 688 -2.62 24.43 10.72
C SER A 688 -3.29 25.78 10.94
N GLN A 689 -4.29 26.13 10.11
CA GLN A 689 -5.07 27.35 10.31
C GLN A 689 -5.91 27.30 11.60
N GLN A 690 -6.48 26.14 11.94
CA GLN A 690 -7.21 25.98 13.20
C GLN A 690 -6.31 26.22 14.41
N ILE A 691 -5.10 25.65 14.41
CA ILE A 691 -4.12 25.85 15.49
C ILE A 691 -3.67 27.31 15.53
N SER A 692 -3.35 27.91 14.38
CA SER A 692 -2.96 29.32 14.26
C SER A 692 -4.06 30.26 14.80
N ALA A 693 -5.33 30.00 14.47
CA ALA A 693 -6.47 30.76 14.99
C ALA A 693 -6.59 30.66 16.51
N LYS A 694 -6.46 29.45 17.08
CA LYS A 694 -6.46 29.25 18.54
C LYS A 694 -5.32 30.00 19.24
N ILE A 695 -4.13 30.00 18.65
CA ILE A 695 -2.97 30.75 19.17
C ILE A 695 -3.24 32.25 19.16
N ARG A 696 -3.78 32.80 18.05
CA ARG A 696 -4.12 34.22 17.93
C ARG A 696 -5.22 34.67 18.89
N GLN A 697 -6.13 33.76 19.24
CA GLN A 697 -7.18 33.99 20.24
C GLN A 697 -6.66 33.93 21.69
N GLY A 698 -5.37 33.69 21.91
CA GLY A 698 -4.79 33.56 23.25
C GLY A 698 -5.27 32.31 24.00
N MET A 699 -5.77 31.28 23.28
CA MET A 699 -6.15 30.03 23.94
C MET A 699 -4.92 29.34 24.56
N PRO A 700 -5.10 28.56 25.64
CA PRO A 700 -4.02 27.78 26.23
C PRO A 700 -3.33 26.87 25.20
N ALA A 701 -2.01 26.69 25.33
CA ALA A 701 -1.21 25.82 24.46
C ALA A 701 -1.77 24.39 24.33
N THR A 702 -2.45 23.90 25.38
CA THR A 702 -3.14 22.61 25.39
C THR A 702 -4.20 22.50 24.29
N SER A 703 -4.89 23.58 23.93
CA SER A 703 -5.90 23.59 22.88
C SER A 703 -5.33 23.35 21.47
N ALA A 704 -4.07 23.74 21.24
CA ALA A 704 -3.33 23.45 20.01
C ALA A 704 -2.85 21.99 20.00
N VAL A 705 -2.25 21.54 21.12
CA VAL A 705 -1.79 20.15 21.27
C VAL A 705 -2.93 19.16 21.11
N MET A 706 -4.15 19.46 21.59
CA MET A 706 -5.30 18.57 21.45
C MET A 706 -5.70 18.32 19.99
N VAL A 707 -5.50 19.29 19.09
CA VAL A 707 -5.74 19.09 17.64
C VAL A 707 -4.71 18.10 17.07
N LEU A 708 -3.45 18.22 17.49
CA LEU A 708 -2.40 17.29 17.06
C LEU A 708 -2.59 15.91 17.68
N LYS A 709 -3.04 15.85 18.94
CA LYS A 709 -3.15 14.63 19.75
C LYS A 709 -4.05 13.59 19.08
N SER A 710 -5.17 14.02 18.48
CA SER A 710 -6.13 13.12 17.86
C SER A 710 -5.58 12.37 16.66
N PHE A 711 -4.70 12.99 15.85
CA PHE A 711 -4.09 12.28 14.71
C PHE A 711 -2.79 11.58 15.10
N LEU A 712 -1.94 12.20 15.92
CA LEU A 712 -0.61 11.68 16.24
C LEU A 712 -0.66 10.31 16.90
N LYS A 713 -1.58 10.09 17.85
CA LYS A 713 -1.72 8.79 18.53
C LYS A 713 -2.00 7.68 17.53
N GLY A 714 -2.90 7.93 16.58
CA GLY A 714 -3.25 6.98 15.53
C GLY A 714 -2.09 6.73 14.56
N THR A 715 -1.43 7.80 14.11
CA THR A 715 -0.36 7.70 13.10
C THR A 715 0.92 7.09 13.67
N ILE A 716 1.39 7.50 14.86
CA ILE A 716 2.60 6.95 15.49
C ILE A 716 2.37 5.48 15.84
N LYS A 717 1.24 5.16 16.48
CA LYS A 717 0.92 3.76 16.78
C LYS A 717 0.89 2.94 15.48
N SER A 718 0.27 3.45 14.42
CA SER A 718 0.25 2.77 13.11
C SER A 718 1.64 2.62 12.48
N ALA A 719 2.51 3.61 12.60
CA ALA A 719 3.87 3.57 12.06
C ALA A 719 4.75 2.49 12.73
N PHE A 720 4.51 2.19 14.00
CA PHE A 720 5.31 1.26 14.81
C PHE A 720 4.68 -0.11 15.07
N SER A 721 3.47 -0.40 14.58
CA SER A 721 2.77 -1.66 14.85
C SER A 721 2.54 -2.54 13.61
N GLY A 722 3.41 -2.45 12.60
CA GLY A 722 3.34 -3.24 11.36
C GLY A 722 4.59 -3.11 10.48
N GLU A 723 4.43 -3.22 9.15
CA GLU A 723 5.45 -2.96 8.11
C GLU A 723 6.05 -1.53 8.24
N TRP A 724 6.98 -1.38 9.18
CA TRP A 724 7.57 -0.11 9.60
C TRP A 724 8.42 0.53 8.50
N ARG A 725 8.91 -0.26 7.54
CA ARG A 725 9.85 0.14 6.47
C ARG A 725 9.41 1.37 5.66
N GLN A 726 8.11 1.69 5.60
CA GLN A 726 7.60 2.81 4.78
C GLN A 726 7.22 4.10 5.54
N HIS A 727 7.10 4.08 6.87
CA HIS A 727 6.91 5.31 7.68
C HIS A 727 8.04 5.53 8.68
N VAL A 728 8.82 4.50 8.94
CA VAL A 728 9.99 4.48 9.80
C VAL A 728 11.20 4.18 8.94
N LYS A 729 11.94 5.23 8.60
CA LYS A 729 13.24 5.11 7.94
C LYS A 729 14.26 4.74 9.00
N ILE A 730 14.89 3.57 8.90
CA ILE A 730 15.97 3.17 9.81
C ILE A 730 17.31 3.35 9.10
N VAL A 731 18.21 4.11 9.72
CA VAL A 731 19.58 4.31 9.27
C VAL A 731 20.49 3.48 10.19
N GLN A 732 21.08 2.42 9.64
CA GLN A 732 22.00 1.52 10.35
C GLN A 732 23.43 1.67 9.82
N GLU A 733 24.42 1.23 10.61
CA GLU A 733 25.86 1.34 10.31
C GLU A 733 26.49 0.01 9.85
N TYR A 734 25.74 -1.10 9.86
CA TYR A 734 26.26 -2.44 9.55
C TYR A 734 25.26 -3.27 8.73
N GLU A 735 25.78 -4.18 7.92
CA GLU A 735 25.01 -5.28 7.31
C GLU A 735 24.38 -6.12 8.42
N ALA A 736 23.07 -6.24 8.41
CA ALA A 736 22.45 -7.43 8.95
C ALA A 736 22.56 -8.47 7.84
N GLN A 737 23.44 -9.46 7.98
CA GLN A 737 23.35 -10.69 7.18
C GLN A 737 21.94 -11.22 7.37
N GLU A 738 21.07 -11.01 6.37
CA GLU A 738 19.65 -11.41 6.44
C GLU A 738 19.50 -12.94 6.54
N GLN A 739 20.57 -13.70 6.26
CA GLN A 739 20.62 -15.16 6.36
C GLN A 739 20.68 -15.72 7.80
N PHE A 740 20.88 -14.90 8.85
CA PHE A 740 21.04 -15.43 10.23
C PHE A 740 20.16 -14.77 11.31
N VAL A 741 19.06 -14.10 10.94
CA VAL A 741 18.10 -13.56 11.91
C VAL A 741 16.91 -14.51 12.06
N GLY A 742 17.05 -15.53 12.90
CA GLY A 742 15.97 -16.46 13.23
C GLY A 742 14.69 -15.73 13.68
N GLY A 743 13.51 -16.33 13.45
CA GLY A 743 12.19 -15.69 13.66
C GLY A 743 11.95 -15.11 15.05
N LEU A 744 12.68 -15.58 16.06
CA LEU A 744 12.62 -15.09 17.44
C LEU A 744 13.26 -13.69 17.61
N ALA A 745 14.36 -13.39 16.90
CA ALA A 745 15.01 -12.07 16.93
C ALA A 745 14.18 -11.01 16.19
N LYS A 746 13.52 -11.37 15.08
CA LYS A 746 12.56 -10.50 14.37
C LYS A 746 11.39 -10.12 15.28
N LYS A 747 10.79 -11.09 15.99
CA LYS A 747 9.69 -10.84 16.95
C LYS A 747 10.12 -9.94 18.13
N ALA A 748 11.34 -10.11 18.62
CA ALA A 748 11.86 -9.28 19.71
C ALA A 748 12.16 -7.84 19.25
N GLY A 749 12.72 -7.67 18.04
CA GLY A 749 12.95 -6.36 17.43
C GLY A 749 11.66 -5.58 17.19
N THR A 750 10.60 -6.23 16.69
CA THR A 750 9.29 -5.59 16.49
C THR A 750 8.64 -5.19 17.81
N PHE A 751 8.74 -6.03 18.85
CA PHE A 751 8.27 -5.69 20.19
C PHE A 751 8.97 -4.44 20.76
N LEU A 752 10.30 -4.36 20.64
CA LEU A 752 11.06 -3.18 21.09
C LEU A 752 10.74 -1.92 20.28
N LEU A 753 10.55 -2.03 18.97
CA LEU A 753 10.13 -0.91 18.13
C LEU A 753 8.73 -0.41 18.53
N GLN A 754 7.80 -1.32 18.85
CA GLN A 754 6.48 -0.96 19.34
C GLN A 754 6.57 -0.20 20.67
N LYS A 755 7.40 -0.68 21.60
CA LYS A 755 7.65 0.00 22.88
C LYS A 755 8.34 1.36 22.70
N LEU A 756 9.28 1.47 21.77
CA LEU A 756 9.87 2.75 21.38
C LEU A 756 8.79 3.70 20.84
N GLY A 757 7.86 3.20 20.02
CA GLY A 757 6.70 3.96 19.53
C GLY A 757 5.78 4.48 20.64
N GLU A 758 5.51 3.66 21.68
CA GLU A 758 4.75 4.05 22.87
C GLU A 758 5.45 5.17 23.65
N ASN A 759 6.77 5.06 23.83
CA ASN A 759 7.57 6.09 24.52
C ASN A 759 7.68 7.38 23.69
N LEU A 760 7.89 7.26 22.37
CA LEU A 760 7.94 8.39 21.44
C LEU A 760 6.66 9.21 21.53
N TRP A 761 5.50 8.56 21.61
CA TRP A 761 4.24 9.25 21.79
C TRP A 761 4.21 10.12 23.05
N ILE A 762 4.62 9.57 24.19
CA ILE A 762 4.67 10.29 25.48
C ILE A 762 5.61 11.49 25.39
N TRP A 763 6.79 11.30 24.80
CA TRP A 763 7.78 12.36 24.62
C TRP A 763 7.26 13.47 23.71
N LEU A 764 6.67 13.12 22.56
CA LEU A 764 6.13 14.08 21.60
C LEU A 764 5.01 14.93 22.19
N GLU A 765 4.13 14.34 23.01
CA GLU A 765 3.08 15.09 23.71
C GLU A 765 3.70 16.17 24.61
N LYS A 766 4.73 15.83 25.40
CA LYS A 766 5.42 16.78 26.27
C LYS A 766 6.14 17.87 25.46
N TYR A 767 6.88 17.50 24.42
CA TYR A 767 7.66 18.45 23.62
C TYR A 767 6.78 19.43 22.86
N LEU A 768 5.63 18.99 22.35
CA LEU A 768 4.67 19.86 21.69
C LEU A 768 4.01 20.83 22.69
N GLN A 769 3.70 20.39 23.91
CA GLN A 769 3.19 21.28 24.96
C GLN A 769 4.18 22.39 25.30
N GLU A 770 5.44 22.05 25.51
CA GLU A 770 6.51 23.01 25.79
C GLU A 770 6.77 23.96 24.62
N TYR A 771 6.75 23.44 23.38
CA TYR A 771 6.89 24.23 22.17
C TYR A 771 5.76 25.25 22.00
N PHE A 772 4.48 24.84 22.10
CA PHE A 772 3.38 25.79 21.96
C PHE A 772 3.29 26.78 23.13
N LYS A 773 3.87 26.45 24.29
CA LYS A 773 3.98 27.41 25.40
C LYS A 773 5.02 28.50 25.12
N THR A 774 6.11 28.17 24.44
CA THR A 774 7.28 29.06 24.30
C THR A 774 7.41 29.69 22.91
N LYS A 775 6.99 28.99 21.85
CA LYS A 775 7.26 29.32 20.43
C LYS A 775 6.01 29.24 19.53
N SER A 776 4.80 29.34 20.08
CA SER A 776 3.55 29.30 19.29
C SER A 776 3.48 30.35 18.18
N ALA A 777 4.13 31.51 18.35
CA ALA A 777 4.23 32.54 17.31
C ALA A 777 4.97 32.07 16.05
N GLU A 778 6.00 31.22 16.19
CA GLU A 778 6.74 30.65 15.06
C GLU A 778 5.82 29.75 14.22
N PHE A 779 5.01 28.92 14.87
CA PHE A 779 4.01 28.10 14.19
C PHE A 779 2.96 28.95 13.46
N ALA A 780 2.41 29.97 14.13
CA ALA A 780 1.41 30.85 13.53
C ALA A 780 1.97 31.63 12.31
N ALA A 781 3.25 31.99 12.34
CA ALA A 781 3.95 32.61 11.22
C ALA A 781 4.19 31.63 10.07
N ALA A 782 4.55 30.38 10.37
CA ALA A 782 4.70 29.34 9.36
C ALA A 782 3.35 29.01 8.67
N ALA A 783 2.28 28.89 9.45
CA ALA A 783 0.93 28.67 8.95
C ALA A 783 0.36 29.86 8.17
N ALA A 784 0.91 31.07 8.33
CA ALA A 784 0.46 32.24 7.57
C ALA A 784 1.10 32.34 6.17
N LYS A 785 2.10 31.50 5.85
CA LYS A 785 2.73 31.46 4.54
C LYS A 785 1.83 30.73 3.55
N ASP A 786 1.90 31.13 2.28
CA ASP A 786 1.15 30.52 1.18
C ASP A 786 1.76 29.16 0.79
N ALA A 787 1.60 28.18 1.67
CA ALA A 787 2.07 26.81 1.53
C ALA A 787 0.99 25.85 2.02
N ASP A 788 0.95 24.63 1.49
CA ASP A 788 -0.03 23.61 1.91
C ASP A 788 0.35 23.05 3.29
N GLY A 789 -0.21 23.63 4.36
CA GLY A 789 0.00 23.19 5.74
C GLY A 789 1.37 23.52 6.33
N VAL A 790 1.73 22.80 7.39
CA VAL A 790 2.95 23.05 8.18
C VAL A 790 3.60 21.72 8.59
N THR A 791 4.91 21.60 8.43
CA THR A 791 5.69 20.48 8.97
C THR A 791 6.37 20.88 10.28
N ILE A 792 6.13 20.11 11.34
CA ILE A 792 6.87 20.18 12.60
C ILE A 792 7.92 19.06 12.59
N MET A 793 9.21 19.42 12.58
CA MET A 793 10.32 18.48 12.68
C MET A 793 10.83 18.44 14.11
N ILE A 794 10.80 17.27 14.73
CA ILE A 794 11.21 17.04 16.11
C ILE A 794 12.39 16.08 16.10
N THR A 795 13.56 16.53 16.53
CA THR A 795 14.76 15.71 16.63
C THR A 795 15.00 15.36 18.08
N ILE A 796 15.01 14.07 18.40
CA ILE A 796 15.19 13.51 19.73
C ILE A 796 16.60 12.91 19.81
N MET A 797 17.42 13.44 20.71
CA MET A 797 18.82 13.05 20.85
C MET A 797 18.99 12.01 21.95
N ASN A 798 19.73 10.94 21.66
CA ASN A 798 19.99 9.80 22.53
C ASN A 798 18.71 9.26 23.21
N PRO A 799 17.67 8.87 22.46
CA PRO A 799 16.46 8.36 23.07
C PRO A 799 16.73 7.09 23.89
N PRO A 800 16.21 6.99 25.12
CA PRO A 800 16.34 5.81 25.95
C PRO A 800 15.91 4.53 25.22
N GLY A 801 16.74 3.49 25.29
CA GLY A 801 16.51 2.18 24.68
C GLY A 801 16.77 2.10 23.17
N LEU A 802 17.19 3.20 22.52
CA LEU A 802 17.62 3.14 21.12
C LEU A 802 18.79 2.16 20.92
N GLY A 803 19.74 2.12 21.86
CA GLY A 803 20.84 1.15 21.83
C GLY A 803 20.36 -0.30 21.94
N LEU A 804 19.31 -0.57 22.73
CA LEU A 804 18.71 -1.90 22.83
C LEU A 804 18.04 -2.30 21.52
N VAL A 805 17.30 -1.38 20.88
CA VAL A 805 16.72 -1.61 19.56
C VAL A 805 17.82 -1.90 18.54
N GLN A 806 18.95 -1.17 18.59
CA GLN A 806 20.10 -1.42 17.73
C GLN A 806 20.70 -2.81 17.95
N SER A 807 20.91 -3.20 19.22
CA SER A 807 21.44 -4.53 19.58
C SER A 807 20.50 -5.66 19.19
N ALA A 808 19.19 -5.46 19.33
CA ALA A 808 18.15 -6.41 18.95
C ALA A 808 18.08 -6.64 17.45
N LEU A 809 18.13 -5.56 16.67
CA LEU A 809 18.18 -5.63 15.20
C LEU A 809 19.46 -6.30 14.70
N LYS A 810 20.54 -6.28 15.50
CA LYS A 810 21.77 -7.03 15.26
C LYS A 810 21.74 -8.49 15.77
N GLY A 811 20.60 -8.98 16.25
CA GLY A 811 20.46 -10.35 16.79
C GLY A 811 21.08 -10.57 18.18
N ASN A 812 21.60 -9.53 18.84
CA ASN A 812 22.22 -9.67 20.15
C ASN A 812 21.18 -9.54 21.29
N MET A 813 20.60 -10.67 21.64
CA MET A 813 19.53 -10.79 22.64
C MET A 813 20.02 -10.66 24.10
N LYS A 814 21.33 -10.77 24.38
CA LYS A 814 21.87 -10.72 25.76
C LYS A 814 21.61 -9.40 26.48
N SER A 815 21.36 -8.33 25.73
CA SER A 815 21.08 -6.98 26.25
C SER A 815 19.62 -6.74 26.66
N MET A 816 18.68 -7.65 26.35
CA MET A 816 17.24 -7.44 26.51
C MET A 816 16.68 -7.66 27.92
N LEU A 817 17.46 -8.24 28.84
CA LEU A 817 17.00 -8.58 30.19
C LEU A 817 16.75 -7.36 31.11
N GLY A 818 17.23 -6.18 30.72
CA GLY A 818 16.86 -4.90 31.36
C GLY A 818 15.84 -4.19 30.48
N GLY A 819 14.60 -4.02 30.98
CA GLY A 819 13.55 -3.27 30.27
C GLY A 819 14.01 -1.89 29.77
N LEU A 820 13.27 -1.31 28.81
CA LEU A 820 13.64 -0.02 28.22
C LEU A 820 13.89 1.04 29.32
N PRO A 821 15.05 1.71 29.33
CA PRO A 821 15.35 2.71 30.34
C PRO A 821 14.31 3.85 30.26
N SER A 822 13.78 4.24 31.42
CA SER A 822 12.84 5.35 31.55
C SER A 822 13.59 6.68 31.60
N GLY A 823 13.19 7.64 30.77
CA GLY A 823 13.79 8.98 30.76
C GLY A 823 13.16 9.88 29.70
N ILE A 824 13.37 11.19 29.83
CA ILE A 824 12.92 12.18 28.84
C ILE A 824 14.16 12.66 28.09
N PRO A 825 14.36 12.25 26.83
CA PRO A 825 15.54 12.64 26.07
C PRO A 825 15.59 14.14 25.76
N ASN A 826 16.78 14.62 25.41
CA ASN A 826 16.94 15.97 24.88
C ASN A 826 16.29 16.06 23.49
N TYR A 827 15.76 17.22 23.14
CA TYR A 827 15.06 17.41 21.88
C TYR A 827 15.27 18.80 21.27
N SER A 828 15.00 18.91 19.97
CA SER A 828 14.89 20.19 19.26
C SER A 828 13.68 20.16 18.33
N ILE A 829 13.01 21.30 18.16
CA ILE A 829 11.85 21.45 17.29
C ILE A 829 12.12 22.57 16.28
N LYS A 830 11.83 22.30 15.02
CA LYS A 830 11.84 23.26 13.92
C LYS A 830 10.52 23.21 13.18
N VAL A 831 9.94 24.37 12.89
CA VAL A 831 8.71 24.46 12.11
C VAL A 831 8.98 25.01 10.72
N ILE A 832 8.40 24.35 9.72
CA ILE A 832 8.65 24.62 8.31
C ILE A 832 7.29 24.75 7.60
N PRO A 833 7.06 25.83 6.83
CA PRO A 833 5.84 25.96 6.03
C PRO A 833 5.80 24.89 4.93
N GLY A 834 4.61 24.35 4.68
CA GLY A 834 4.37 23.31 3.69
C GLY A 834 4.81 21.91 4.14
N TYR A 835 4.70 20.96 3.21
CA TYR A 835 5.08 19.58 3.40
C TYR A 835 6.59 19.35 3.19
N ARG A 836 7.29 18.78 4.17
CA ARG A 836 8.72 18.43 4.08
C ARG A 836 9.06 17.20 4.91
N PHE A 837 9.68 16.18 4.30
CA PHE A 837 10.14 14.99 5.02
C PHE A 837 11.65 14.72 4.98
N HIS A 838 12.47 15.66 4.46
CA HIS A 838 13.94 15.58 4.44
C HIS A 838 14.64 16.96 4.54
#